data_AF-M4DBR6-F1
#
_entry.id   AF-M4DBR6-F1
#
_cell.length_a   1.000
_cell.length_b   1.000
_cell.length_c   1.000
_cell.angle_alpha   90.00
_cell.angle_beta   90.00
_cell.angle_gamma   90.00
#
_symmetry.space_group_name_H-M   'P 1'
#
loop_
_entity.id
_entity.type
_entity.pdbx_description
1 polymer ?
#
loop_
_entity_poly.entity_id
_entity_poly.type
_entity_poly.pdbx_seq_one_letter_code
_entity_poly.pdbx_strand_id
1 'polypeptide(L)'
;MENDIGKKGSPSMSRNSSIGYYYQRRSEGVPFKWEMQPGTPINTQTTEMIPPLSPPPAMLSLGFPKPSISVEEPKHSVFPAKLKLRKWKYIRCKKYFSRLANKMVLPSIRLYPEKRKRSFVSKSQKYHFPSTTFQMAEEQEIRRHVVLTKPYSLEDEKDSEHTAANVIRRILSLLKNVRPGSDLTNFQLPPQLNLPKSQLQCYGEMIYSFGGHDLLGECSRRDLPIERLKSIVAWNISKLRPVLFGQAPYNPVLGETHHVSNGHINVLIEQVSHHPPVSALQATHEEENIDVMWVQHFIPKFRGAYLELEVKGKRVMKLQTRKETYDMNQPRLVIRLVPVPRADWAGKMKIKCPETNLEAELHLVSDSFIERFRGNNNRAVKGKISESSSGSKLYDIFGHWDSQKDRVSATTFLMAEEEETRKNLVIAKPFALEDDKDSEHAASNGIRRILSLFKNVRLGSDLTNFQLPPQLNQPRSQLQCYGEMIYSFCGQDLMGECSRRDLAIERLKSVVMWNISTLRPIVFGMSPYNPVLGETHHVSHGHINVLTEQVSHHPPVSALHATHENENIDVTWCQYFTPKFRGAYVDVEVKGKRTMKLLNRKETYEMDQPRLVVRFLPAPGAHWTGKIKIKCPETDLEAELHLISDSFIERFKGNNNRTVMAKNLKTGEVEVIYNAKESISGLKPPTVKNLKEVTETESAMVWSEVSEKILNKDWERAREAKKAVEDRQRESLKQREASGESWLPKHFSVVRNGKDWDCTPLQPTVPRAPLVITEAQEEIMN
;
A
#
# COMPACT_ATOMS: atom_id res chain seq x y z
N MET A 1 30.22 -43.92 71.05
CA MET A 1 30.33 -43.75 72.51
C MET A 1 29.94 -42.33 72.86
N GLU A 2 29.51 -42.17 74.10
CA GLU A 2 28.87 -41.00 74.70
C GLU A 2 29.83 -39.87 75.11
N ASN A 3 29.28 -38.64 75.11
CA ASN A 3 29.41 -37.60 76.15
C ASN A 3 30.83 -36.94 76.38
N ASP A 4 30.99 -35.75 76.98
CA ASP A 4 30.03 -34.78 77.54
C ASP A 4 30.59 -33.34 77.71
N ILE A 5 29.73 -32.42 78.21
CA ILE A 5 30.01 -31.23 79.06
C ILE A 5 30.92 -30.12 78.47
N GLY A 6 30.54 -28.83 78.41
CA GLY A 6 29.32 -28.12 78.82
C GLY A 6 29.56 -27.03 79.89
N LYS A 7 28.60 -26.09 80.06
CA LYS A 7 28.24 -25.34 81.32
C LYS A 7 27.42 -24.05 81.04
N LYS A 8 26.30 -23.91 81.78
CA LYS A 8 25.73 -22.72 82.50
C LYS A 8 25.69 -21.32 81.78
N GLY A 9 24.64 -20.51 81.92
CA GLY A 9 23.40 -20.64 82.71
C GLY A 9 22.42 -19.47 82.48
N SER A 10 21.16 -19.65 82.88
CA SER A 10 19.98 -18.78 82.67
C SER A 10 19.70 -17.84 83.87
N PRO A 11 18.60 -17.04 83.93
CA PRO A 11 17.51 -16.74 82.97
C PRO A 11 17.54 -15.24 82.54
N SER A 12 16.51 -14.55 82.02
CA SER A 12 15.06 -14.72 81.74
C SER A 12 14.66 -13.74 80.58
N MET A 13 13.44 -13.51 80.06
CA MET A 13 12.09 -14.12 79.98
C MET A 13 11.30 -13.32 78.89
N SER A 14 10.12 -13.66 78.34
CA SER A 14 9.21 -14.82 78.41
C SER A 14 8.26 -14.82 77.18
N ARG A 15 7.63 -15.96 76.87
CA ARG A 15 6.41 -16.13 76.01
C ARG A 15 6.60 -15.81 74.50
N ASN A 16 6.06 -16.58 73.55
CA ASN A 16 5.19 -17.77 73.58
C ASN A 16 5.63 -18.81 72.53
N SER A 17 5.12 -20.03 72.65
CA SER A 17 5.48 -21.19 71.81
C SER A 17 4.65 -21.33 70.53
N SER A 18 5.29 -21.84 69.46
CA SER A 18 4.65 -22.70 68.46
C SER A 18 5.70 -23.64 67.86
N ILE A 19 5.39 -24.94 67.80
CA ILE A 19 6.30 -25.97 67.27
C ILE A 19 6.04 -26.14 65.77
N GLY A 20 6.98 -25.71 64.94
CA GLY A 20 6.93 -25.89 63.50
C GLY A 20 7.39 -27.29 63.08
N TYR A 21 6.45 -28.17 62.76
CA TYR A 21 6.76 -29.46 62.12
C TYR A 21 7.27 -29.22 60.68
N TYR A 22 8.53 -29.57 60.41
CA TYR A 22 9.12 -29.52 59.07
C TYR A 22 8.57 -30.63 58.17
N TYR A 23 7.39 -30.41 57.58
CA TYR A 23 6.91 -31.22 56.47
C TYR A 23 7.71 -30.91 55.20
N GLN A 24 8.81 -31.62 54.99
CA GLN A 24 9.58 -31.60 53.75
C GLN A 24 8.83 -32.34 52.64
N ARG A 25 7.68 -31.80 52.18
CA ARG A 25 6.99 -32.30 50.99
C ARG A 25 7.91 -32.17 49.78
N ARG A 26 8.32 -33.30 49.19
CA ARG A 26 8.62 -33.33 47.75
C ARG A 26 7.33 -33.06 47.00
N SER A 27 7.27 -31.96 46.25
CA SER A 27 6.12 -31.61 45.42
C SER A 27 6.18 -32.32 44.06
N GLU A 28 6.33 -33.64 44.09
CA GLU A 28 6.14 -34.52 42.93
C GLU A 28 4.72 -35.08 43.02
N GLY A 29 3.74 -34.27 42.61
CA GLY A 29 2.40 -34.78 42.33
C GLY A 29 2.49 -35.70 41.12
N VAL A 30 2.07 -36.96 41.28
CA VAL A 30 1.97 -37.90 40.16
C VAL A 30 0.76 -37.48 39.33
N PRO A 31 0.93 -37.11 38.04
CA PRO A 31 -0.20 -36.73 37.20
C PRO A 31 -1.17 -37.89 37.04
N PHE A 32 -2.46 -37.59 36.98
CA PHE A 32 -3.46 -38.58 36.60
C PHE A 32 -3.21 -39.02 35.15
N LYS A 33 -3.44 -40.30 34.83
CA LYS A 33 -3.15 -40.84 33.48
C LYS A 33 -3.84 -40.08 32.33
N TRP A 34 -4.96 -39.42 32.59
CA TRP A 34 -5.69 -38.61 31.61
C TRP A 34 -5.03 -37.24 31.34
N GLU A 35 -4.26 -36.68 32.27
CA GLU A 35 -3.52 -35.41 32.10
C GLU A 35 -2.28 -35.56 31.20
N MET A 36 -1.85 -36.82 30.98
CA MET A 36 -0.72 -37.25 30.14
C MET A 36 -1.16 -37.87 28.80
N GLN A 37 -2.45 -37.82 28.47
CA GLN A 37 -2.96 -38.24 27.16
C GLN A 37 -3.55 -37.03 26.42
N PRO A 38 -3.54 -37.01 25.06
CA PRO A 38 -4.27 -36.00 24.31
C PRO A 38 -5.77 -36.08 24.61
N GLY A 39 -6.43 -34.93 24.73
CA GLY A 39 -7.89 -34.90 24.88
C GLY A 39 -8.59 -35.62 23.72
N THR A 40 -9.58 -36.47 24.03
CA THR A 40 -10.42 -37.10 23.02
C THR A 40 -11.32 -36.06 22.37
N PRO A 41 -11.25 -35.83 21.05
CA PRO A 41 -12.05 -34.80 20.39
C PRO A 41 -13.55 -35.13 20.49
N ILE A 42 -14.35 -34.20 21.02
CA ILE A 42 -15.79 -34.36 21.23
C ILE A 42 -16.52 -34.63 19.91
N ASN A 43 -16.04 -34.01 18.82
CA ASN A 43 -16.52 -34.25 17.46
C ASN A 43 -15.39 -34.86 16.62
N THR A 44 -15.54 -36.14 16.23
CA THR A 44 -14.81 -36.67 15.07
C THR A 44 -15.37 -36.03 13.81
N GLN A 45 -14.52 -35.40 12.98
CA GLN A 45 -14.99 -34.74 11.75
C GLN A 45 -15.54 -35.74 10.74
N THR A 46 -16.87 -35.77 10.58
CA THR A 46 -17.53 -36.28 9.38
C THR A 46 -17.27 -35.28 8.23
N THR A 47 -16.95 -35.77 7.04
CA THR A 47 -16.64 -34.92 5.89
C THR A 47 -17.90 -34.40 5.21
N GLU A 48 -18.41 -33.23 5.60
CA GLU A 48 -19.28 -32.42 4.73
C GLU A 48 -19.36 -30.93 5.15
N MET A 49 -20.04 -30.12 4.34
CA MET A 49 -19.94 -28.65 4.31
C MET A 49 -20.56 -27.93 5.51
N ILE A 50 -19.85 -26.92 6.04
CA ILE A 50 -20.39 -25.90 6.95
C ILE A 50 -21.01 -24.77 6.09
N PRO A 51 -22.25 -24.31 6.37
CA PRO A 51 -22.83 -23.16 5.66
C PRO A 51 -22.15 -21.84 6.07
N PRO A 52 -22.11 -20.82 5.19
CA PRO A 52 -21.46 -19.55 5.48
C PRO A 52 -22.13 -18.80 6.64
N LEU A 53 -21.32 -18.26 7.55
CA LEU A 53 -21.77 -17.35 8.61
C LEU A 53 -21.83 -15.92 8.08
N SER A 54 -22.91 -15.20 8.39
CA SER A 54 -23.08 -13.80 7.96
C SER A 54 -22.18 -12.86 8.78
N PRO A 55 -21.44 -11.92 8.15
CA PRO A 55 -20.53 -11.03 8.85
C PRO A 55 -21.26 -9.90 9.61
N PRO A 56 -20.82 -9.52 10.82
CA PRO A 56 -21.24 -8.28 11.49
C PRO A 56 -20.53 -7.04 10.88
N PRO A 57 -21.07 -5.82 11.09
CA PRO A 57 -20.58 -4.61 10.44
C PRO A 57 -19.21 -4.13 10.96
N ALA A 58 -18.42 -3.53 10.05
CA ALA A 58 -17.06 -3.08 10.30
C ALA A 58 -16.94 -1.79 11.13
N MET A 59 -15.77 -1.59 11.75
CA MET A 59 -15.34 -0.34 12.39
C MET A 59 -13.82 -0.13 12.18
N LEU A 60 -13.42 1.14 12.03
CA LEU A 60 -12.07 1.53 11.59
C LEU A 60 -11.02 1.63 12.72
N SER A 61 -9.76 1.77 12.31
CA SER A 61 -8.55 1.63 13.12
C SER A 61 -8.21 2.83 14.03
N LEU A 62 -7.33 2.62 15.03
CA LEU A 62 -6.08 3.38 15.22
C LEU A 62 -5.29 2.91 16.46
N GLY A 63 -4.02 2.53 16.27
CA GLY A 63 -3.11 2.06 17.33
C GLY A 63 -3.48 0.67 17.89
N PHE A 64 -2.61 0.06 18.71
CA PHE A 64 -2.93 -1.20 19.38
C PHE A 64 -3.88 -0.96 20.56
N PRO A 65 -5.16 -1.39 20.50
CA PRO A 65 -6.10 -1.21 21.60
C PRO A 65 -5.86 -2.29 22.67
N LYS A 66 -6.58 -2.18 23.80
CA LYS A 66 -6.91 -3.39 24.56
C LYS A 66 -7.95 -4.18 23.77
N PRO A 67 -7.89 -5.52 23.68
CA PRO A 67 -8.96 -6.28 23.05
C PRO A 67 -10.29 -5.99 23.76
N SER A 68 -11.34 -5.78 22.97
CA SER A 68 -12.64 -5.25 23.43
C SER A 68 -13.70 -6.35 23.47
N ILE A 69 -14.45 -6.43 24.57
CA ILE A 69 -15.68 -7.24 24.65
C ILE A 69 -16.82 -6.39 24.07
N SER A 70 -17.32 -6.77 22.89
CA SER A 70 -18.38 -6.05 22.18
C SER A 70 -19.77 -6.48 22.64
N VAL A 71 -20.57 -5.52 23.14
CA VAL A 71 -22.04 -5.66 23.28
C VAL A 71 -22.70 -4.35 22.88
N GLU A 72 -23.82 -4.44 22.16
CA GLU A 72 -24.65 -3.28 21.81
C GLU A 72 -25.46 -2.82 23.03
N GLU A 73 -25.10 -1.66 23.60
CA GLU A 73 -25.92 -1.01 24.64
C GLU A 73 -26.83 0.08 24.04
N PRO A 74 -28.09 0.22 24.52
CA PRO A 74 -29.03 1.21 23.98
C PRO A 74 -28.56 2.66 24.17
N LYS A 75 -28.62 3.45 23.09
CA LYS A 75 -28.19 4.85 23.05
C LYS A 75 -28.96 5.73 24.03
N HIS A 76 -28.29 6.25 25.06
CA HIS A 76 -28.77 7.36 25.89
C HIS A 76 -27.79 8.53 25.91
N SER A 77 -28.33 9.75 25.96
CA SER A 77 -27.59 11.01 25.97
C SER A 77 -27.57 11.65 27.36
N VAL A 78 -26.56 12.48 27.66
CA VAL A 78 -26.62 13.77 28.41
C VAL A 78 -25.21 14.38 28.60
N PHE A 79 -25.15 15.69 28.81
CA PHE A 79 -23.93 16.52 28.93
C PHE A 79 -23.19 16.39 30.29
N PRO A 80 -21.90 16.80 30.39
CA PRO A 80 -21.01 16.50 31.53
C PRO A 80 -21.00 17.55 32.67
N ALA A 81 -20.54 17.14 33.88
CA ALA A 81 -20.51 18.00 35.07
C ALA A 81 -19.22 17.90 35.96
N LYS A 82 -18.30 18.84 35.74
CA LYS A 82 -17.51 19.62 36.74
C LYS A 82 -16.71 18.93 37.88
N LEU A 83 -15.38 18.90 37.68
CA LEU A 83 -14.37 19.75 38.36
C LEU A 83 -14.11 19.65 39.90
N LYS A 84 -12.83 19.46 40.30
CA LYS A 84 -12.19 20.18 41.44
C LYS A 84 -10.64 20.07 41.46
N LEU A 85 -9.96 21.23 41.29
CA LEU A 85 -8.92 21.85 42.16
C LEU A 85 -7.89 20.94 42.90
N ARG A 86 -6.57 21.25 43.05
CA ARG A 86 -5.82 22.53 42.96
C ARG A 86 -4.28 22.33 43.07
N LYS A 87 -3.46 23.12 42.35
CA LYS A 87 -2.28 23.89 42.87
C LYS A 87 -1.63 24.77 41.77
N TRP A 88 -0.61 25.56 42.11
CA TRP A 88 -0.20 26.80 41.40
C TRP A 88 1.29 26.85 41.02
N LYS A 89 1.62 27.56 39.91
CA LYS A 89 2.51 28.75 39.91
C LYS A 89 2.55 29.45 38.52
N TYR A 90 2.27 30.77 38.50
CA TYR A 90 2.98 31.90 37.84
C TYR A 90 3.53 31.70 36.40
N ILE A 91 3.31 32.57 35.37
CA ILE A 91 3.21 34.06 35.32
C ILE A 91 2.35 34.58 34.13
N ARG A 92 1.91 35.85 34.23
CA ARG A 92 1.36 36.88 33.27
C ARG A 92 1.33 36.55 31.74
N CYS A 93 0.40 37.07 30.92
CA CYS A 93 -0.12 38.46 30.93
C CYS A 93 -1.54 38.70 30.32
N LYS A 94 -1.97 39.98 30.38
CA LYS A 94 -3.24 40.66 29.99
C LYS A 94 -3.92 40.14 28.68
N LYS A 95 -5.24 39.82 28.67
CA LYS A 95 -6.47 40.69 28.59
C LYS A 95 -6.69 41.39 27.23
N TYR A 96 -7.90 41.28 26.66
CA TYR A 96 -8.88 42.40 26.48
C TYR A 96 -10.30 41.88 26.06
N PHE A 97 -11.34 42.42 26.71
CA PHE A 97 -12.79 42.66 26.38
C PHE A 97 -13.52 41.95 25.19
N SER A 98 -14.87 41.84 25.12
CA SER A 98 -16.00 41.69 26.09
C SER A 98 -17.38 41.80 25.38
N ARG A 99 -18.41 41.02 25.78
CA ARG A 99 -19.80 41.43 26.15
C ARG A 99 -20.87 40.32 25.96
N LEU A 100 -21.84 40.32 26.88
CA LEU A 100 -23.16 39.66 26.77
C LEU A 100 -24.09 40.58 25.94
N ALA A 101 -25.08 40.15 25.14
CA ALA A 101 -26.16 39.17 25.31
C ALA A 101 -27.28 39.62 26.28
N ASN A 102 -28.54 39.71 25.80
CA ASN A 102 -29.79 39.32 26.49
C ASN A 102 -31.09 39.82 25.81
N LYS A 103 -32.00 38.87 25.51
CA LYS A 103 -33.47 38.82 25.80
C LYS A 103 -34.00 37.54 25.11
N MET A 104 -34.65 36.56 25.75
CA MET A 104 -35.88 36.56 26.58
C MET A 104 -37.12 36.82 25.69
N VAL A 105 -38.18 35.99 25.67
CA VAL A 105 -39.13 35.65 26.77
C VAL A 105 -39.75 34.23 26.63
N LEU A 106 -40.25 33.67 27.74
CA LEU A 106 -41.12 32.47 27.85
C LEU A 106 -42.50 32.86 28.44
N PRO A 107 -43.60 32.17 28.10
CA PRO A 107 -44.32 31.32 29.09
C PRO A 107 -44.88 30.02 28.46
N SER A 108 -44.75 28.80 29.01
CA SER A 108 -45.16 28.25 30.33
C SER A 108 -46.66 27.95 30.48
N ILE A 109 -47.02 26.66 30.64
CA ILE A 109 -48.21 26.13 31.33
C ILE A 109 -47.79 24.78 31.98
N ARG A 110 -48.43 24.38 33.09
CA ARG A 110 -48.09 23.19 33.90
C ARG A 110 -49.37 22.45 34.32
N LEU A 111 -49.47 21.15 34.06
CA LEU A 111 -50.54 20.27 34.60
C LEU A 111 -50.01 18.86 34.94
N TYR A 112 -50.72 18.21 35.88
CA TYR A 112 -50.62 16.83 36.39
C TYR A 112 -51.99 16.51 37.03
N PRO A 113 -52.35 15.25 37.33
CA PRO A 113 -52.02 13.96 36.70
C PRO A 113 -53.31 13.17 36.32
N GLU A 114 -53.21 11.90 35.91
CA GLU A 114 -54.03 10.77 36.45
C GLU A 114 -53.76 9.44 35.70
N LYS A 115 -54.23 8.31 36.27
CA LYS A 115 -54.19 6.97 35.67
C LYS A 115 -55.59 6.43 35.44
N ARG A 116 -55.88 5.84 34.27
CA ARG A 116 -56.95 4.82 34.16
C ARG A 116 -56.49 3.61 33.35
N LYS A 117 -56.81 2.42 33.87
CA LYS A 117 -56.61 1.13 33.21
C LYS A 117 -57.75 0.87 32.23
N ARG A 118 -57.45 0.24 31.08
CA ARG A 118 -58.32 -0.79 30.49
C ARG A 118 -57.45 -1.92 29.95
N SER A 119 -57.91 -3.15 30.15
CA SER A 119 -57.23 -4.38 29.76
C SER A 119 -58.08 -5.13 28.75
N PHE A 120 -57.46 -5.78 27.78
CA PHE A 120 -58.04 -6.95 27.12
C PHE A 120 -57.00 -8.08 27.09
N VAL A 121 -57.49 -9.32 27.04
CA VAL A 121 -56.71 -10.53 27.28
C VAL A 121 -56.90 -11.50 26.12
N SER A 122 -55.80 -12.04 25.61
CA SER A 122 -55.76 -13.39 25.04
C SER A 122 -54.83 -14.26 25.90
N LYS A 123 -55.09 -15.56 25.96
CA LYS A 123 -54.39 -16.50 26.86
C LYS A 123 -53.36 -17.33 26.09
N SER A 124 -52.16 -17.44 26.65
CA SER A 124 -51.30 -18.62 26.55
C SER A 124 -50.61 -18.83 27.91
N GLN A 125 -50.18 -20.06 28.21
CA GLN A 125 -49.77 -20.44 29.57
C GLN A 125 -48.39 -19.91 29.96
N LYS A 126 -48.25 -19.52 31.23
CA LYS A 126 -46.94 -19.30 31.84
C LYS A 126 -46.18 -20.62 31.97
N TYR A 127 -44.97 -20.66 31.42
CA TYR A 127 -43.85 -21.27 32.12
C TYR A 127 -42.98 -20.14 32.67
N HIS A 128 -42.64 -20.19 33.96
CA HIS A 128 -41.69 -19.25 34.56
C HIS A 128 -40.29 -19.85 34.48
N PHE A 129 -39.47 -19.35 33.55
CA PHE A 129 -38.02 -19.49 33.61
C PHE A 129 -37.43 -18.26 34.33
N PRO A 130 -36.71 -18.44 35.44
CA PRO A 130 -35.97 -17.36 36.10
C PRO A 130 -34.53 -17.33 35.57
N SER A 131 -34.22 -16.45 34.61
CA SER A 131 -32.87 -16.41 34.00
C SER A 131 -32.33 -15.01 33.67
N THR A 132 -33.09 -14.14 33.00
CA THR A 132 -32.52 -12.93 32.36
C THR A 132 -31.78 -11.99 33.33
N THR A 133 -32.34 -11.72 34.52
CA THR A 133 -31.70 -10.81 35.50
C THR A 133 -30.48 -11.42 36.18
N PHE A 134 -30.44 -12.74 36.34
CA PHE A 134 -29.26 -13.43 36.87
C PHE A 134 -28.13 -13.42 35.83
N GLN A 135 -28.42 -13.77 34.58
CA GLN A 135 -27.43 -13.77 33.49
C GLN A 135 -26.78 -12.39 33.31
N MET A 136 -27.53 -11.29 33.36
CA MET A 136 -26.93 -9.94 33.26
C MET A 136 -26.05 -9.57 34.46
N ALA A 137 -26.36 -10.04 35.67
CA ALA A 137 -25.54 -9.80 36.85
C ALA A 137 -24.25 -10.64 36.82
N GLU A 138 -24.38 -11.92 36.48
CA GLU A 138 -23.30 -12.89 36.31
C GLU A 138 -22.34 -12.46 35.19
N GLU A 139 -22.86 -11.97 34.06
CA GLU A 139 -22.05 -11.41 32.97
C GLU A 139 -21.32 -10.13 33.40
N GLN A 140 -21.97 -9.22 34.14
CA GLN A 140 -21.28 -8.05 34.70
C GLN A 140 -20.21 -8.41 35.75
N GLU A 141 -20.38 -9.51 36.47
CA GLU A 141 -19.38 -10.02 37.42
C GLU A 141 -18.20 -10.66 36.67
N ILE A 142 -18.45 -11.50 35.67
CA ILE A 142 -17.43 -12.05 34.76
C ILE A 142 -16.62 -10.92 34.10
N ARG A 143 -17.29 -9.88 33.57
CA ARG A 143 -16.63 -8.70 32.97
C ARG A 143 -15.75 -7.91 33.96
N ARG A 144 -15.96 -8.01 35.28
CA ARG A 144 -15.06 -7.42 36.30
C ARG A 144 -13.80 -8.26 36.55
N HIS A 145 -13.85 -9.56 36.23
CA HIS A 145 -12.73 -10.49 36.42
C HIS A 145 -11.86 -10.68 35.15
N VAL A 146 -12.39 -10.40 33.96
CA VAL A 146 -11.62 -10.48 32.70
C VAL A 146 -10.63 -9.31 32.57
N VAL A 147 -9.34 -9.59 32.76
CA VAL A 147 -8.26 -8.59 32.66
C VAL A 147 -7.49 -8.76 31.35
N LEU A 148 -7.82 -7.92 30.35
CA LEU A 148 -7.13 -7.91 29.06
C LEU A 148 -6.01 -6.86 29.00
N THR A 149 -4.84 -7.31 28.55
CA THR A 149 -3.58 -6.54 28.49
C THR A 149 -3.11 -6.37 27.05
N LYS A 150 -2.54 -5.20 26.70
CA LYS A 150 -2.11 -4.90 25.32
C LYS A 150 -1.01 -5.86 24.85
N PRO A 151 -0.90 -6.17 23.54
CA PRO A 151 0.29 -6.82 22.97
C PRO A 151 1.58 -6.06 23.32
N TYR A 152 2.68 -6.79 23.53
CA TYR A 152 3.97 -6.17 23.86
C TYR A 152 4.65 -5.57 22.62
N SER A 153 5.15 -4.34 22.76
CA SER A 153 5.91 -3.63 21.72
C SER A 153 7.43 -3.73 21.94
N LEU A 154 8.20 -3.21 20.98
CA LEU A 154 9.65 -3.02 21.10
C LEU A 154 10.04 -1.89 22.06
N GLU A 155 9.10 -1.00 22.36
CA GLU A 155 9.31 0.12 23.28
C GLU A 155 9.17 -0.38 24.74
N ASP A 156 8.17 -1.23 25.01
CA ASP A 156 7.99 -1.93 26.30
C ASP A 156 9.22 -2.76 26.73
N GLU A 157 10.05 -3.20 25.77
CA GLU A 157 11.25 -3.98 26.04
C GLU A 157 12.42 -3.12 26.57
N LYS A 158 12.61 -1.92 26.03
CA LYS A 158 13.70 -1.02 26.45
C LYS A 158 13.55 -0.59 27.92
N ASP A 159 12.32 -0.32 28.33
CA ASP A 159 11.97 -0.03 29.72
C ASP A 159 12.28 -1.22 30.65
N SER A 160 12.29 -2.46 30.13
CA SER A 160 12.62 -3.67 30.89
C SER A 160 14.14 -3.89 31.08
N GLU A 161 14.98 -3.57 30.09
CA GLU A 161 16.45 -3.69 30.23
C GLU A 161 16.96 -2.85 31.41
N HIS A 162 16.33 -1.69 31.68
CA HIS A 162 16.65 -0.81 32.81
C HIS A 162 16.35 -1.38 34.21
N THR A 163 15.56 -2.45 34.35
CA THR A 163 15.24 -3.08 35.66
C THR A 163 15.94 -4.41 35.92
N ALA A 164 16.73 -4.93 34.96
CA ALA A 164 17.28 -6.28 34.99
C ALA A 164 18.11 -6.63 36.23
N ALA A 165 18.90 -5.69 36.80
CA ALA A 165 19.86 -5.97 37.88
C ALA A 165 19.25 -6.70 39.10
N ASN A 166 18.06 -6.29 39.54
CA ASN A 166 17.36 -6.90 40.67
C ASN A 166 16.68 -8.23 40.28
N VAL A 167 16.33 -8.40 39.01
CA VAL A 167 15.68 -9.60 38.45
C VAL A 167 16.68 -10.75 38.33
N ILE A 168 17.91 -10.49 37.83
CA ILE A 168 19.00 -11.49 37.76
C ILE A 168 19.24 -12.11 39.14
N ARG A 169 19.36 -11.29 40.19
CA ARG A 169 19.63 -11.76 41.56
C ARG A 169 18.54 -12.69 42.08
N ARG A 170 17.27 -12.45 41.71
CA ARG A 170 16.14 -13.34 42.02
C ARG A 170 16.25 -14.66 41.23
N ILE A 171 16.44 -14.60 39.91
CA ILE A 171 16.59 -15.79 39.05
C ILE A 171 17.76 -16.68 39.51
N LEU A 172 18.94 -16.10 39.79
CA LEU A 172 20.09 -16.85 40.30
C LEU A 172 19.84 -17.44 41.70
N SER A 173 19.00 -16.82 42.53
CA SER A 173 18.62 -17.40 43.83
C SER A 173 17.68 -18.60 43.68
N LEU A 174 16.75 -18.57 42.71
CA LEU A 174 15.85 -19.68 42.37
C LEU A 174 16.61 -20.85 41.73
N LEU A 175 17.55 -20.56 40.84
CA LEU A 175 18.35 -21.57 40.13
C LEU A 175 19.57 -22.06 40.91
N LYS A 176 19.82 -21.57 42.13
CA LYS A 176 21.02 -21.88 42.94
C LYS A 176 21.29 -23.37 43.14
N ASN A 177 20.23 -24.18 43.21
CA ASN A 177 20.30 -25.64 43.43
C ASN A 177 20.09 -26.45 42.14
N VAL A 178 19.88 -25.80 40.99
CA VAL A 178 19.63 -26.44 39.69
C VAL A 178 20.97 -26.77 39.03
N ARG A 179 21.13 -27.99 38.52
CA ARG A 179 22.38 -28.43 37.86
C ARG A 179 22.36 -28.07 36.37
N PRO A 180 23.49 -27.70 35.76
CA PRO A 180 23.59 -27.64 34.30
C PRO A 180 23.20 -29.00 33.69
N GLY A 181 22.30 -28.98 32.70
CA GLY A 181 21.66 -30.16 32.13
C GLY A 181 20.25 -30.46 32.68
N SER A 182 19.83 -29.86 33.80
CA SER A 182 18.47 -30.02 34.33
C SER A 182 17.41 -29.50 33.37
N ASP A 183 16.37 -30.31 33.16
CA ASP A 183 15.09 -29.92 32.57
C ASP A 183 14.28 -29.10 33.59
N LEU A 184 13.59 -28.07 33.11
CA LEU A 184 12.79 -27.14 33.92
C LEU A 184 11.31 -27.07 33.47
N THR A 185 10.80 -28.05 32.71
CA THR A 185 9.43 -28.04 32.18
C THR A 185 8.39 -27.87 33.28
N ASN A 186 8.62 -28.46 34.45
CA ASN A 186 7.73 -28.38 35.62
C ASN A 186 8.18 -27.31 36.65
N PHE A 187 9.10 -26.39 36.29
CA PHE A 187 9.63 -25.39 37.21
C PHE A 187 8.67 -24.20 37.37
N GLN A 188 8.07 -24.07 38.55
CA GLN A 188 7.15 -22.96 38.85
C GLN A 188 7.92 -21.67 39.18
N LEU A 189 7.59 -20.60 38.47
CA LEU A 189 8.12 -19.26 38.75
C LEU A 189 7.25 -18.55 39.81
N PRO A 190 7.85 -17.73 40.70
CA PRO A 190 7.08 -16.93 41.64
C PRO A 190 6.40 -15.75 40.93
N PRO A 191 5.20 -15.29 41.37
CA PRO A 191 4.38 -14.32 40.63
C PRO A 191 5.06 -12.99 40.26
N GLN A 192 6.12 -12.60 40.97
CA GLN A 192 6.89 -11.38 40.66
C GLN A 192 7.82 -11.54 39.44
N LEU A 193 7.83 -12.71 38.80
CA LEU A 193 8.48 -13.01 37.51
C LEU A 193 7.45 -13.43 36.44
N ASN A 194 6.14 -13.19 36.66
CA ASN A 194 5.11 -13.47 35.68
C ASN A 194 4.62 -12.23 34.92
N LEU A 195 4.32 -12.42 33.63
CA LEU A 195 3.52 -11.51 32.81
C LEU A 195 2.03 -11.66 33.19
N PRO A 196 1.23 -10.59 33.16
CA PRO A 196 -0.22 -10.65 33.30
C PRO A 196 -0.90 -11.11 31.99
N LYS A 197 -0.53 -12.32 31.54
CA LYS A 197 -0.98 -13.02 30.32
C LYS A 197 -0.80 -14.53 30.50
N SER A 198 -1.70 -15.36 29.96
CA SER A 198 -1.40 -16.78 29.80
C SER A 198 -0.53 -17.04 28.57
N GLN A 199 0.11 -18.21 28.54
CA GLN A 199 0.95 -18.61 27.41
C GLN A 199 0.13 -18.70 26.10
N LEU A 200 -1.15 -19.06 26.20
CA LEU A 200 -2.07 -19.15 25.06
C LEU A 200 -2.34 -17.77 24.44
N GLN A 201 -2.57 -16.74 25.27
CA GLN A 201 -2.69 -15.36 24.80
C GLN A 201 -1.39 -14.94 24.07
N CYS A 202 -0.22 -15.18 24.66
CA CYS A 202 1.06 -14.83 24.05
C CYS A 202 1.30 -15.54 22.70
N TYR A 203 0.82 -16.77 22.54
CA TYR A 203 0.85 -17.49 21.28
C TYR A 203 -0.13 -16.93 20.24
N GLY A 204 -1.37 -16.62 20.65
CA GLY A 204 -2.35 -15.98 19.78
C GLY A 204 -1.86 -14.63 19.26
N GLU A 205 -1.28 -13.80 20.12
CA GLU A 205 -0.72 -12.49 19.78
C GLU A 205 0.36 -12.57 18.68
N MET A 206 1.03 -13.72 18.49
CA MET A 206 1.94 -13.91 17.35
C MET A 206 1.20 -13.85 16.00
N ILE A 207 -0.06 -14.30 15.94
CA ILE A 207 -0.84 -14.44 14.70
C ILE A 207 -1.64 -13.18 14.35
N TYR A 208 -2.29 -12.52 15.31
CA TYR A 208 -3.23 -11.42 15.03
C TYR A 208 -2.71 -10.00 15.34
N SER A 209 -1.65 -9.84 16.15
CA SER A 209 -1.22 -8.51 16.63
C SER A 209 -0.20 -7.82 15.71
N PHE A 210 -0.58 -7.56 14.47
CA PHE A 210 0.21 -6.75 13.53
C PHE A 210 -0.27 -5.29 13.52
N GLY A 211 0.63 -4.36 13.17
CA GLY A 211 0.42 -2.91 13.33
C GLY A 211 -0.43 -2.29 12.21
N GLY A 212 -1.65 -2.80 11.98
CA GLY A 212 -2.54 -2.37 10.90
C GLY A 212 -2.26 -3.00 9.53
N HIS A 213 -1.16 -3.75 9.38
CA HIS A 213 -0.86 -4.51 8.17
C HIS A 213 -1.30 -5.97 8.31
N ASP A 214 -2.12 -6.44 7.37
CA ASP A 214 -2.43 -7.85 7.20
C ASP A 214 -1.26 -8.58 6.52
N LEU A 215 -0.31 -9.05 7.32
CA LEU A 215 0.79 -9.89 6.86
C LEU A 215 0.38 -11.35 6.59
N LEU A 216 -0.83 -11.76 7.00
CA LEU A 216 -1.30 -13.13 6.81
C LEU A 216 -1.89 -13.30 5.41
N GLY A 217 -2.83 -12.43 5.01
CA GLY A 217 -3.43 -12.46 3.67
C GLY A 217 -2.44 -12.21 2.53
N GLU A 218 -1.40 -11.39 2.75
CA GLU A 218 -0.29 -11.21 1.80
C GLU A 218 0.44 -12.50 1.41
N CYS A 219 0.28 -13.59 2.18
CA CYS A 219 0.79 -14.91 1.83
C CYS A 219 0.05 -15.55 0.64
N SER A 220 -1.23 -15.21 0.41
CA SER A 220 -2.10 -15.79 -0.63
C SER A 220 -2.22 -14.90 -1.88
N ARG A 221 -2.25 -13.56 -1.68
CA ARG A 221 -2.49 -12.56 -2.74
C ARG A 221 -1.46 -12.54 -3.87
N ARG A 222 -0.20 -12.94 -3.63
CA ARG A 222 0.88 -12.89 -4.63
C ARG A 222 0.73 -14.04 -5.65
N ASP A 223 0.87 -13.78 -6.95
CA ASP A 223 0.60 -14.79 -8.00
C ASP A 223 1.75 -15.74 -8.35
N LEU A 224 3.00 -15.31 -8.19
CA LEU A 224 4.15 -16.19 -8.38
C LEU A 224 4.45 -16.97 -7.08
N PRO A 225 4.75 -18.29 -7.14
CA PRO A 225 5.09 -19.10 -5.97
C PRO A 225 6.23 -18.53 -5.12
N ILE A 226 7.22 -17.91 -5.77
CA ILE A 226 8.37 -17.29 -5.13
C ILE A 226 7.98 -16.06 -4.30
N GLU A 227 7.02 -15.26 -4.78
CA GLU A 227 6.49 -14.09 -4.08
C GLU A 227 5.63 -14.49 -2.88
N ARG A 228 4.85 -15.58 -3.01
CA ARG A 228 4.16 -16.18 -1.85
C ARG A 228 5.14 -16.66 -0.79
N LEU A 229 6.23 -17.31 -1.18
CA LEU A 229 7.27 -17.70 -0.23
C LEU A 229 8.00 -16.49 0.39
N LYS A 230 8.25 -15.39 -0.36
CA LYS A 230 8.73 -14.12 0.22
C LYS A 230 7.76 -13.61 1.30
N SER A 231 6.46 -13.52 1.01
CA SER A 231 5.43 -13.12 1.99
C SER A 231 5.38 -14.04 3.21
N ILE A 232 5.47 -15.36 3.01
CA ILE A 232 5.42 -16.35 4.11
C ILE A 232 6.69 -16.28 4.97
N VAL A 233 7.86 -16.01 4.38
CA VAL A 233 9.10 -15.69 5.12
C VAL A 233 8.92 -14.42 5.95
N ALA A 234 8.38 -13.35 5.35
CA ALA A 234 8.12 -12.08 6.03
C ALA A 234 7.16 -12.24 7.22
N TRP A 235 6.04 -12.95 7.03
CA TRP A 235 5.11 -13.33 8.11
C TRP A 235 5.73 -14.29 9.13
N ASN A 236 6.68 -15.15 8.74
CA ASN A 236 7.38 -16.01 9.69
C ASN A 236 8.29 -15.21 10.64
N ILE A 237 9.00 -14.23 10.09
CA ILE A 237 9.88 -13.32 10.84
C ILE A 237 9.05 -12.39 11.74
N SER A 238 7.91 -11.87 11.28
CA SER A 238 7.09 -10.92 12.06
C SER A 238 6.46 -11.52 13.34
N LYS A 239 6.37 -12.86 13.43
CA LYS A 239 6.00 -13.59 14.66
C LYS A 239 7.08 -13.57 15.74
N LEU A 240 8.31 -13.18 15.43
CA LEU A 240 9.40 -13.06 16.41
C LEU A 240 9.15 -11.85 17.31
N ARG A 241 8.39 -12.06 18.39
CA ARG A 241 8.13 -11.04 19.40
C ARG A 241 9.36 -10.83 20.30
N PRO A 242 9.59 -9.59 20.78
CA PRO A 242 10.45 -9.29 21.93
C PRO A 242 10.15 -10.20 23.13
N VAL A 243 11.17 -10.50 23.94
CA VAL A 243 11.04 -11.38 25.11
C VAL A 243 11.60 -10.68 26.33
N LEU A 244 10.71 -10.19 27.20
CA LEU A 244 11.07 -9.43 28.38
C LEU A 244 11.94 -10.28 29.33
N PHE A 245 13.15 -9.80 29.62
CA PHE A 245 14.11 -10.57 30.41
C PHE A 245 13.59 -10.80 31.84
N GLY A 246 13.40 -12.08 32.18
CA GLY A 246 12.97 -12.49 33.53
C GLY A 246 11.49 -12.29 33.82
N GLN A 247 10.65 -12.15 32.80
CA GLN A 247 9.19 -12.27 32.92
C GLN A 247 8.68 -13.39 31.99
N ALA A 248 7.80 -14.26 32.49
CA ALA A 248 7.23 -15.38 31.75
C ALA A 248 5.69 -15.37 31.84
N PRO A 249 4.95 -15.82 30.82
CA PRO A 249 3.49 -15.93 30.92
C PRO A 249 3.07 -16.91 32.02
N TYR A 250 1.80 -16.89 32.41
CA TYR A 250 1.23 -17.95 33.22
C TYR A 250 1.21 -19.27 32.42
N ASN A 251 1.67 -20.35 33.05
CA ASN A 251 1.55 -21.71 32.51
C ASN A 251 0.04 -22.05 32.43
N PRO A 252 -0.49 -22.41 31.26
CA PRO A 252 -1.92 -22.62 31.08
C PRO A 252 -2.38 -23.96 31.67
N VAL A 253 -3.64 -24.00 32.11
CA VAL A 253 -4.28 -25.23 32.61
C VAL A 253 -4.79 -26.09 31.45
N LEU A 254 -4.93 -27.40 31.66
CA LEU A 254 -5.50 -28.31 30.66
C LEU A 254 -6.93 -27.90 30.30
N GLY A 255 -7.22 -27.75 29.00
CA GLY A 255 -8.50 -27.23 28.49
C GLY A 255 -8.67 -25.71 28.59
N GLU A 256 -7.64 -24.95 29.00
CA GLU A 256 -7.63 -23.50 28.82
C GLU A 256 -7.68 -23.18 27.32
N THR A 257 -8.45 -22.16 26.95
CA THR A 257 -8.54 -21.65 25.57
C THR A 257 -8.32 -20.14 25.50
N HIS A 258 -7.73 -19.68 24.41
CA HIS A 258 -7.74 -18.28 23.99
C HIS A 258 -8.32 -18.21 22.58
N HIS A 259 -9.43 -17.48 22.42
CA HIS A 259 -10.19 -17.36 21.18
C HIS A 259 -10.43 -15.88 20.86
N VAL A 260 -10.09 -15.45 19.63
CA VAL A 260 -10.11 -14.03 19.25
C VAL A 260 -10.19 -13.86 17.73
N SER A 261 -10.87 -12.79 17.30
CA SER A 261 -10.94 -12.33 15.91
C SER A 261 -10.32 -10.93 15.78
N ASN A 262 -9.65 -10.65 14.67
CA ASN A 262 -9.11 -9.33 14.32
C ASN A 262 -9.14 -9.12 12.80
N GLY A 263 -10.08 -8.29 12.32
CA GLY A 263 -10.39 -8.24 10.89
C GLY A 263 -10.79 -9.63 10.38
N HIS A 264 -10.24 -10.04 9.24
CA HIS A 264 -10.48 -11.36 8.64
C HIS A 264 -9.72 -12.52 9.31
N ILE A 265 -8.92 -12.25 10.36
CA ILE A 265 -8.11 -13.25 11.06
C ILE A 265 -8.83 -13.75 12.30
N ASN A 266 -9.20 -15.04 12.33
CA ASN A 266 -9.66 -15.72 13.54
C ASN A 266 -8.54 -16.59 14.11
N VAL A 267 -8.46 -16.70 15.44
CA VAL A 267 -7.45 -17.52 16.15
C VAL A 267 -8.08 -18.22 17.35
N LEU A 268 -8.07 -19.55 17.34
CA LEU A 268 -8.40 -20.41 18.47
C LEU A 268 -7.14 -21.19 18.88
N ILE A 269 -6.80 -21.18 20.17
CA ILE A 269 -5.72 -22.01 20.72
C ILE A 269 -6.15 -22.61 22.06
N GLU A 270 -5.86 -23.90 22.24
CA GLU A 270 -6.16 -24.70 23.42
C GLU A 270 -4.88 -25.30 24.03
N GLN A 271 -4.84 -25.46 25.37
CA GLN A 271 -3.86 -26.30 26.05
C GLN A 271 -4.34 -27.77 26.11
N VAL A 272 -3.88 -28.59 25.17
CA VAL A 272 -4.38 -29.96 24.93
C VAL A 272 -3.67 -31.07 25.74
N SER A 273 -2.60 -30.74 26.46
CA SER A 273 -1.96 -31.63 27.46
C SER A 273 -1.18 -30.79 28.49
N HIS A 274 -1.07 -31.25 29.73
CA HIS A 274 -0.31 -30.54 30.78
C HIS A 274 1.10 -31.15 31.00
N HIS A 275 1.26 -32.46 30.79
CA HIS A 275 2.53 -33.15 30.96
C HIS A 275 2.83 -34.11 29.78
N PRO A 276 3.60 -33.67 28.76
CA PRO A 276 4.21 -32.34 28.61
C PRO A 276 3.18 -31.23 28.30
N PRO A 277 3.52 -29.95 28.53
CA PRO A 277 2.61 -28.82 28.31
C PRO A 277 2.47 -28.50 26.82
N VAL A 278 1.59 -29.23 26.13
CA VAL A 278 1.30 -29.07 24.69
C VAL A 278 0.11 -28.14 24.46
N SER A 279 0.30 -27.14 23.59
CA SER A 279 -0.77 -26.27 23.08
C SER A 279 -1.01 -26.52 21.59
N ALA A 280 -2.27 -26.44 21.15
CA ALA A 280 -2.69 -26.59 19.76
C ALA A 280 -3.43 -25.33 19.29
N LEU A 281 -2.97 -24.71 18.21
CA LEU A 281 -3.54 -23.51 17.60
C LEU A 281 -4.08 -23.83 16.21
N GLN A 282 -5.29 -23.34 15.92
CA GLN A 282 -5.80 -23.11 14.58
C GLN A 282 -6.09 -21.61 14.41
N ALA A 283 -5.69 -21.06 13.28
CA ALA A 283 -6.08 -19.72 12.85
C ALA A 283 -6.49 -19.75 11.38
N THR A 284 -7.47 -18.92 11.03
CA THR A 284 -7.98 -18.80 9.66
C THR A 284 -7.90 -17.35 9.20
N HIS A 285 -7.68 -17.14 7.90
CA HIS A 285 -7.96 -15.87 7.23
C HIS A 285 -9.13 -16.09 6.27
N GLU A 286 -10.29 -15.48 6.55
CA GLU A 286 -11.55 -15.80 5.88
C GLU A 286 -11.55 -15.42 4.38
N GLU A 287 -11.18 -14.18 4.06
CA GLU A 287 -11.15 -13.64 2.69
C GLU A 287 -10.17 -14.44 1.80
N GLU A 288 -8.89 -14.45 2.17
CA GLU A 288 -7.80 -15.10 1.43
C GLU A 288 -7.77 -16.65 1.53
N ASN A 289 -8.70 -17.24 2.30
CA ASN A 289 -8.86 -18.68 2.53
C ASN A 289 -7.53 -19.36 2.94
N ILE A 290 -6.95 -18.88 4.05
CA ILE A 290 -5.69 -19.40 4.62
C ILE A 290 -5.99 -20.16 5.91
N ASP A 291 -5.47 -21.38 6.05
CA ASP A 291 -5.41 -22.10 7.32
C ASP A 291 -3.97 -22.07 7.88
N VAL A 292 -3.82 -21.71 9.15
CA VAL A 292 -2.58 -21.87 9.92
C VAL A 292 -2.85 -22.80 11.09
N MET A 293 -2.17 -23.94 11.13
CA MET A 293 -2.29 -24.91 12.21
C MET A 293 -0.93 -25.20 12.84
N TRP A 294 -0.85 -25.28 14.17
CA TRP A 294 0.30 -25.88 14.82
C TRP A 294 -0.01 -26.52 16.16
N VAL A 295 0.81 -27.50 16.54
CA VAL A 295 0.82 -28.13 17.86
C VAL A 295 2.24 -28.07 18.39
N GLN A 296 2.47 -27.47 19.57
CA GLN A 296 3.83 -27.29 20.10
C GLN A 296 3.93 -27.29 21.64
N HIS A 297 5.12 -27.57 22.14
CA HIS A 297 5.54 -27.37 23.54
C HIS A 297 6.99 -26.85 23.58
N PHE A 298 7.38 -26.27 24.72
CA PHE A 298 8.78 -25.92 25.01
C PHE A 298 9.43 -27.01 25.88
N ILE A 299 10.74 -27.22 25.70
CA ILE A 299 11.59 -27.98 26.61
C ILE A 299 12.71 -27.06 27.12
N PRO A 300 12.54 -26.42 28.30
CA PRO A 300 13.54 -25.56 28.91
C PRO A 300 14.65 -26.36 29.61
N LYS A 301 15.90 -26.18 29.17
CA LYS A 301 17.10 -26.81 29.72
C LYS A 301 18.02 -25.76 30.34
N PHE A 302 18.41 -25.94 31.61
CA PHE A 302 19.39 -25.07 32.25
C PHE A 302 20.81 -25.41 31.80
N ARG A 303 21.61 -24.40 31.46
CA ARG A 303 23.00 -24.54 30.99
C ARG A 303 24.00 -23.77 31.87
N GLY A 304 23.63 -23.46 33.12
CA GLY A 304 24.46 -22.70 34.07
C GLY A 304 24.41 -21.20 33.82
N ALA A 305 25.08 -20.72 32.76
CA ALA A 305 25.12 -19.29 32.42
C ALA A 305 23.90 -18.80 31.61
N TYR A 306 23.07 -19.71 31.12
CA TYR A 306 21.88 -19.43 30.33
C TYR A 306 20.85 -20.56 30.45
N LEU A 307 19.62 -20.29 30.01
CA LEU A 307 18.57 -21.27 29.75
C LEU A 307 18.38 -21.42 28.24
N GLU A 308 18.07 -22.62 27.80
CA GLU A 308 17.81 -22.97 26.41
C GLU A 308 16.43 -23.60 26.30
N LEU A 309 15.50 -22.94 25.62
CA LEU A 309 14.12 -23.40 25.44
C LEU A 309 13.93 -23.89 24.01
N GLU A 310 14.03 -25.21 23.84
CA GLU A 310 13.81 -25.91 22.58
C GLU A 310 12.31 -25.96 22.28
N VAL A 311 11.88 -25.54 21.08
CA VAL A 311 10.48 -25.65 20.65
C VAL A 311 10.30 -26.95 19.87
N LYS A 312 9.41 -27.82 20.34
CA LYS A 312 9.01 -29.04 19.63
C LYS A 312 7.57 -28.95 19.20
N GLY A 313 7.29 -29.37 17.96
CA GLY A 313 5.95 -29.32 17.39
C GLY A 313 5.95 -29.52 15.88
N LYS A 314 4.76 -29.58 15.28
CA LYS A 314 4.57 -29.42 13.82
C LYS A 314 3.79 -28.13 13.57
N ARG A 315 4.16 -27.41 12.51
CA ARG A 315 3.45 -26.23 12.03
C ARG A 315 3.21 -26.32 10.52
N VAL A 316 2.00 -25.95 10.10
CA VAL A 316 1.55 -25.97 8.71
C VAL A 316 0.80 -24.68 8.41
N MET A 317 1.04 -24.09 7.25
CA MET A 317 0.12 -23.14 6.62
C MET A 317 -0.40 -23.77 5.32
N LYS A 318 -1.68 -23.62 5.03
CA LYS A 318 -2.29 -23.96 3.74
C LYS A 318 -2.85 -22.71 3.09
N LEU A 319 -2.52 -22.50 1.83
CA LEU A 319 -3.17 -21.51 0.98
C LEU A 319 -4.21 -22.25 0.13
N GLN A 320 -5.48 -22.26 0.56
CA GLN A 320 -6.48 -23.17 -0.03
C GLN A 320 -6.78 -22.81 -1.50
N THR A 321 -6.80 -21.51 -1.82
CA THR A 321 -6.94 -20.97 -3.19
C THR A 321 -5.79 -21.39 -4.12
N ARG A 322 -4.56 -21.43 -3.60
CA ARG A 322 -3.34 -21.77 -4.35
C ARG A 322 -3.00 -23.27 -4.34
N LYS A 323 -3.60 -24.04 -3.43
CA LYS A 323 -3.35 -25.48 -3.17
C LYS A 323 -1.90 -25.78 -2.74
N GLU A 324 -1.36 -24.94 -1.85
CA GLU A 324 0.04 -25.02 -1.40
C GLU A 324 0.14 -25.27 0.11
N THR A 325 1.04 -26.17 0.53
CA THR A 325 1.22 -26.57 1.93
C THR A 325 2.63 -26.22 2.43
N TYR A 326 2.73 -25.23 3.31
CA TYR A 326 3.98 -24.76 3.86
C TYR A 326 4.26 -25.42 5.21
N ASP A 327 5.15 -26.42 5.23
CA ASP A 327 5.68 -27.04 6.45
C ASP A 327 6.76 -26.13 7.07
N MET A 328 6.67 -25.89 8.39
CA MET A 328 7.50 -24.91 9.12
C MET A 328 7.94 -25.39 10.51
N ASN A 329 9.11 -24.93 10.96
CA ASN A 329 9.57 -25.07 12.35
C ASN A 329 9.53 -23.72 13.12
N GLN A 330 10.26 -23.63 14.23
CA GLN A 330 10.44 -22.43 15.07
C GLN A 330 11.87 -22.42 15.62
N PRO A 331 12.53 -21.26 15.79
CA PRO A 331 13.83 -21.16 16.47
C PRO A 331 13.70 -21.47 17.98
N ARG A 332 14.82 -21.84 18.61
CA ARG A 332 14.89 -21.96 20.08
C ARG A 332 14.96 -20.55 20.71
N LEU A 333 14.48 -20.42 21.95
CA LEU A 333 14.66 -19.22 22.76
C LEU A 333 15.82 -19.44 23.74
N VAL A 334 16.71 -18.46 23.85
CA VAL A 334 17.92 -18.52 24.71
C VAL A 334 17.89 -17.37 25.70
N ILE A 335 17.79 -17.66 27.00
CA ILE A 335 17.76 -16.66 28.07
C ILE A 335 19.10 -16.66 28.79
N ARG A 336 19.97 -15.69 28.47
CA ARG A 336 21.31 -15.54 29.05
C ARG A 336 21.22 -14.82 30.39
N LEU A 337 21.96 -15.30 31.38
CA LEU A 337 22.01 -14.71 32.73
C LEU A 337 23.31 -13.93 32.98
N VAL A 338 24.40 -14.32 32.29
CA VAL A 338 25.77 -13.81 32.49
C VAL A 338 26.52 -13.79 31.15
N PRO A 339 27.37 -12.79 30.85
CA PRO A 339 27.65 -11.57 31.63
C PRO A 339 26.66 -10.44 31.38
N VAL A 340 26.03 -10.39 30.20
CA VAL A 340 24.93 -9.47 29.87
C VAL A 340 23.63 -10.29 29.87
N PRO A 341 22.61 -9.93 30.68
CA PRO A 341 21.35 -10.66 30.69
C PRO A 341 20.47 -10.25 29.50
N ARG A 342 19.90 -11.23 28.80
CA ARG A 342 19.00 -11.03 27.65
C ARG A 342 18.21 -12.29 27.34
N ALA A 343 17.07 -12.17 26.66
CA ALA A 343 16.41 -13.28 25.98
C ALA A 343 16.44 -13.06 24.45
N ASP A 344 16.95 -14.04 23.70
CA ASP A 344 17.14 -13.99 22.24
C ASP A 344 16.50 -15.21 21.55
N TRP A 345 15.80 -15.01 20.43
CA TRP A 345 15.49 -16.10 19.50
C TRP A 345 16.74 -16.48 18.70
N ALA A 346 17.03 -17.78 18.56
CA ALA A 346 18.29 -18.26 18.01
C ALA A 346 18.16 -19.56 17.19
N GLY A 347 19.05 -19.74 16.21
CA GLY A 347 19.20 -20.98 15.45
C GLY A 347 18.47 -20.99 14.10
N LYS A 348 18.31 -22.18 13.52
CA LYS A 348 17.81 -22.36 12.14
C LYS A 348 16.29 -22.48 12.06
N MET A 349 15.71 -21.72 11.15
CA MET A 349 14.32 -21.82 10.73
C MET A 349 14.26 -22.37 9.31
N LYS A 350 13.30 -23.23 9.01
CA LYS A 350 13.06 -23.75 7.66
C LYS A 350 11.57 -23.71 7.34
N ILE A 351 11.27 -23.25 6.13
CA ILE A 351 9.95 -23.14 5.53
C ILE A 351 10.03 -23.89 4.20
N LYS A 352 9.15 -24.85 3.93
CA LYS A 352 9.17 -25.62 2.69
C LYS A 352 7.75 -25.84 2.16
N CYS A 353 7.57 -25.63 0.86
CA CYS A 353 6.35 -25.97 0.13
C CYS A 353 6.68 -27.07 -0.90
N PRO A 354 6.27 -28.33 -0.66
CA PRO A 354 6.50 -29.42 -1.60
C PRO A 354 5.90 -29.17 -2.98
N GLU A 355 4.70 -28.58 -3.05
CA GLU A 355 3.95 -28.39 -4.30
C GLU A 355 4.60 -27.39 -5.26
N THR A 356 5.39 -26.45 -4.73
CA THR A 356 6.11 -25.42 -5.52
C THR A 356 7.58 -25.75 -5.74
N ASN A 357 8.08 -26.83 -5.14
CA ASN A 357 9.51 -27.17 -5.06
C ASN A 357 10.38 -26.05 -4.42
N LEU A 358 9.83 -25.16 -3.58
CA LEU A 358 10.58 -24.07 -2.96
C LEU A 358 10.81 -24.27 -1.45
N GLU A 359 12.00 -23.90 -0.97
CA GLU A 359 12.29 -23.79 0.46
C GLU A 359 13.09 -22.54 0.82
N ALA A 360 12.83 -22.00 2.02
CA ALA A 360 13.62 -20.95 2.64
C ALA A 360 14.30 -21.48 3.91
N GLU A 361 15.58 -21.15 4.07
CA GLU A 361 16.37 -21.44 5.27
C GLU A 361 16.81 -20.11 5.90
N LEU A 362 16.39 -19.86 7.14
CA LEU A 362 16.79 -18.70 7.92
C LEU A 362 17.67 -19.15 9.09
N HIS A 363 18.53 -18.25 9.55
CA HIS A 363 19.39 -18.43 10.71
C HIS A 363 19.37 -17.14 11.53
N LEU A 364 18.78 -17.23 12.73
CA LEU A 364 18.82 -16.15 13.71
C LEU A 364 20.16 -16.19 14.42
N VAL A 365 20.99 -15.18 14.14
CA VAL A 365 22.33 -15.04 14.70
C VAL A 365 22.18 -14.60 16.16
N SER A 366 22.76 -15.40 17.06
CA SER A 366 22.81 -15.10 18.48
C SER A 366 24.29 -14.98 18.86
N ASP A 367 24.71 -13.80 19.31
CA ASP A 367 26.14 -13.44 19.46
C ASP A 367 27.03 -14.55 20.01
N SER A 368 28.05 -14.90 19.22
CA SER A 368 29.21 -15.63 19.73
C SER A 368 30.05 -14.74 20.66
N PHE A 369 30.93 -15.37 21.44
CA PHE A 369 31.84 -14.65 22.34
C PHE A 369 32.77 -13.67 21.58
N ILE A 370 33.02 -13.92 20.30
CA ILE A 370 33.96 -13.16 19.44
C ILE A 370 33.28 -11.92 18.82
N GLU A 371 31.99 -11.99 18.49
CA GLU A 371 31.28 -10.91 17.77
C GLU A 371 31.14 -9.61 18.60
N ARG A 372 31.22 -9.72 19.93
CA ARG A 372 31.20 -8.58 20.87
C ARG A 372 32.22 -7.48 20.58
N PHE A 373 33.30 -7.81 19.85
CA PHE A 373 34.36 -6.87 19.47
C PHE A 373 34.19 -6.25 18.07
N ARG A 374 33.10 -6.53 17.35
CA ARG A 374 32.88 -6.09 15.95
C ARG A 374 31.60 -5.30 15.68
N GLY A 375 30.91 -4.84 16.73
CA GLY A 375 29.69 -4.04 16.60
C GLY A 375 28.42 -4.83 16.89
N ASN A 376 27.29 -4.13 16.83
CA ASN A 376 26.06 -4.53 17.51
C ASN A 376 25.19 -5.50 16.68
N ASN A 377 25.66 -6.74 16.48
CA ASN A 377 25.00 -7.80 15.68
C ASN A 377 23.66 -8.33 16.25
N ASN A 378 23.15 -7.75 17.34
CA ASN A 378 21.89 -8.12 17.99
C ASN A 378 20.78 -8.40 16.95
N ARG A 379 20.14 -9.57 17.05
CA ARG A 379 18.89 -9.89 16.34
C ARG A 379 19.00 -9.90 14.81
N ALA A 380 20.22 -10.05 14.29
CA ALA A 380 20.44 -10.26 12.87
C ALA A 380 19.83 -11.59 12.39
N VAL A 381 19.10 -11.54 11.28
CA VAL A 381 18.69 -12.71 10.49
C VAL A 381 19.58 -12.81 9.26
N LYS A 382 19.99 -14.03 8.91
CA LYS A 382 20.68 -14.37 7.65
C LYS A 382 20.08 -15.65 7.08
N GLY A 383 19.96 -15.77 5.78
CA GLY A 383 19.27 -16.91 5.16
C GLY A 383 19.31 -16.90 3.65
N LYS A 384 18.55 -17.82 3.05
CA LYS A 384 18.40 -17.97 1.61
C LYS A 384 17.01 -18.49 1.24
N ILE A 385 16.60 -18.25 0.00
CA ILE A 385 15.58 -19.04 -0.69
C ILE A 385 16.29 -19.92 -1.73
N SER A 386 15.91 -21.19 -1.81
CA SER A 386 16.45 -22.15 -2.77
C SER A 386 15.38 -23.13 -3.27
N GLU A 387 15.61 -23.70 -4.45
CA GLU A 387 14.83 -24.83 -4.94
C GLU A 387 15.11 -26.07 -4.07
N SER A 388 14.06 -26.80 -3.69
CA SER A 388 14.08 -27.95 -2.80
C SER A 388 14.74 -29.21 -3.37
N SER A 389 14.70 -29.40 -4.70
CA SER A 389 15.26 -30.57 -5.37
C SER A 389 16.75 -30.42 -5.68
N SER A 390 17.15 -29.30 -6.29
CA SER A 390 18.53 -29.03 -6.71
C SER A 390 19.38 -28.38 -5.62
N GLY A 391 18.75 -27.76 -4.61
CA GLY A 391 19.43 -26.87 -3.66
C GLY A 391 19.86 -25.54 -4.27
N SER A 392 19.54 -25.27 -5.55
CA SER A 392 19.93 -24.06 -6.27
C SER A 392 19.43 -22.82 -5.56
N LYS A 393 20.34 -21.86 -5.32
CA LYS A 393 20.07 -20.66 -4.54
C LYS A 393 19.44 -19.60 -5.44
N LEU A 394 18.26 -19.14 -5.06
CA LEU A 394 17.49 -18.14 -5.78
C LEU A 394 17.67 -16.74 -5.18
N TYR A 395 17.65 -16.62 -3.85
CA TYR A 395 17.78 -15.34 -3.13
C TYR A 395 18.63 -15.47 -1.86
N ASP A 396 19.27 -14.37 -1.46
CA ASP A 396 19.76 -14.13 -0.10
C ASP A 396 18.69 -13.46 0.76
N ILE A 397 18.72 -13.71 2.07
CA ILE A 397 17.91 -13.03 3.07
C ILE A 397 18.84 -12.49 4.15
N PHE A 398 18.77 -11.21 4.46
CA PHE A 398 19.54 -10.58 5.54
C PHE A 398 18.83 -9.36 6.12
N GLY A 399 19.07 -9.06 7.39
CA GLY A 399 18.49 -7.90 8.08
C GLY A 399 18.52 -8.06 9.60
N HIS A 400 17.75 -7.23 10.31
CA HIS A 400 17.49 -7.35 11.75
C HIS A 400 15.96 -7.42 11.95
N TRP A 401 15.47 -8.31 12.82
CA TRP A 401 14.02 -8.54 12.96
C TRP A 401 13.30 -7.51 13.86
N ASP A 402 14.04 -6.64 14.56
CA ASP A 402 13.52 -5.80 15.64
C ASP A 402 13.71 -4.28 15.45
N SER A 403 14.67 -3.84 14.64
CA SER A 403 14.92 -2.41 14.41
C SER A 403 13.67 -1.71 13.89
N GLN A 404 13.39 -0.49 14.36
CA GLN A 404 12.20 0.24 13.90
C GLN A 404 12.40 0.88 12.51
N LYS A 405 13.66 1.03 12.06
CA LYS A 405 14.01 1.37 10.67
C LYS A 405 13.93 0.14 9.77
N ASP A 406 14.31 -1.02 10.29
CA ASP A 406 14.27 -2.30 9.57
C ASP A 406 13.03 -3.12 9.94
N ARG A 407 12.01 -2.49 10.55
CA ARG A 407 10.64 -3.01 10.62
C ARG A 407 9.95 -2.92 9.28
N VAL A 408 10.51 -2.09 8.39
CA VAL A 408 10.31 -2.24 6.97
C VAL A 408 10.84 -3.62 6.52
N SER A 409 12.00 -4.14 6.96
CA SER A 409 12.74 -5.29 6.35
C SER A 409 11.91 -6.47 5.80
N ALA A 410 10.94 -6.99 6.56
CA ALA A 410 10.04 -8.05 6.09
C ALA A 410 9.16 -7.56 4.91
N THR A 411 8.63 -6.35 5.03
CA THR A 411 8.04 -5.54 3.96
C THR A 411 9.08 -4.98 2.96
N THR A 412 10.36 -4.81 3.28
CA THR A 412 11.42 -4.29 2.38
C THR A 412 11.81 -5.32 1.33
N PHE A 413 11.66 -6.63 1.58
CA PHE A 413 11.79 -7.59 0.48
C PHE A 413 10.63 -7.51 -0.54
N LEU A 414 9.52 -6.82 -0.20
CA LEU A 414 8.40 -6.56 -1.09
C LEU A 414 8.38 -5.10 -1.58
N MET A 415 8.89 -4.17 -0.77
CA MET A 415 8.94 -2.72 -1.00
C MET A 415 10.34 -2.21 -1.35
N ALA A 416 11.40 -3.01 -1.42
CA ALA A 416 12.58 -2.61 -2.19
C ALA A 416 12.20 -2.60 -3.66
N GLU A 417 11.68 -3.72 -4.20
CA GLU A 417 11.15 -3.76 -5.56
C GLU A 417 9.99 -2.75 -5.77
N GLU A 418 9.03 -2.62 -4.84
CA GLU A 418 7.91 -1.69 -5.00
C GLU A 418 8.20 -0.20 -4.63
N GLU A 419 9.16 0.12 -3.77
CA GLU A 419 9.53 1.51 -3.41
C GLU A 419 10.73 2.03 -4.21
N GLU A 420 11.64 1.17 -4.67
CA GLU A 420 12.67 1.54 -5.65
C GLU A 420 12.04 1.73 -7.03
N THR A 421 11.15 0.86 -7.47
CA THR A 421 10.36 1.11 -8.71
C THR A 421 9.44 2.34 -8.57
N ARG A 422 8.89 2.66 -7.37
CA ARG A 422 8.17 3.94 -7.15
C ARG A 422 9.09 5.17 -7.11
N LYS A 423 10.30 5.08 -6.55
CA LYS A 423 11.32 6.17 -6.64
C LYS A 423 11.79 6.37 -8.07
N ASN A 424 11.87 5.30 -8.83
CA ASN A 424 12.20 5.26 -10.25
C ASN A 424 10.96 5.44 -11.16
N LEU A 425 9.84 5.97 -10.67
CA LEU A 425 8.69 6.32 -11.49
C LEU A 425 8.33 7.80 -11.34
N VAL A 426 8.82 8.61 -12.28
CA VAL A 426 8.67 10.07 -12.24
C VAL A 426 7.51 10.52 -13.11
N ILE A 427 6.30 10.52 -12.53
CA ILE A 427 5.10 11.04 -13.18
C ILE A 427 5.06 12.57 -13.03
N ALA A 428 5.29 13.30 -14.12
CA ALA A 428 5.12 14.75 -14.14
C ALA A 428 3.63 15.16 -14.21
N LYS A 429 3.28 16.29 -13.60
CA LYS A 429 1.95 16.91 -13.69
C LYS A 429 1.63 17.29 -15.16
N PRO A 430 0.42 16.96 -15.69
CA PRO A 430 -0.09 17.49 -16.95
C PRO A 430 0.01 19.01 -17.04
N PHE A 431 0.32 19.54 -18.22
CA PHE A 431 0.48 20.99 -18.39
C PHE A 431 -0.87 21.71 -18.27
N ALA A 432 -0.99 22.57 -17.26
CA ALA A 432 -2.21 23.30 -16.93
C ALA A 432 -2.13 24.77 -17.42
N LEU A 433 -3.27 25.47 -17.43
CA LEU A 433 -3.34 26.86 -17.91
C LEU A 433 -2.48 27.84 -17.09
N GLU A 434 -2.20 27.51 -15.83
CA GLU A 434 -1.35 28.31 -14.95
C GLU A 434 0.13 28.30 -15.38
N ASP A 435 0.62 27.12 -15.80
CA ASP A 435 2.03 26.82 -16.03
C ASP A 435 2.62 27.61 -17.23
N ASP A 436 1.74 28.12 -18.10
CA ASP A 436 2.04 28.92 -19.29
C ASP A 436 2.74 30.26 -18.94
N LYS A 437 2.36 30.87 -17.82
CA LYS A 437 2.87 32.20 -17.39
C LYS A 437 4.31 32.17 -16.90
N ASP A 438 4.75 31.04 -16.35
CA ASP A 438 6.14 30.87 -15.92
C ASP A 438 7.09 30.69 -17.12
N SER A 439 6.56 30.32 -18.29
CA SER A 439 7.35 30.13 -19.52
C SER A 439 7.90 31.45 -20.09
N GLU A 440 7.15 32.57 -19.96
CA GLU A 440 7.54 33.89 -20.50
C GLU A 440 8.89 34.37 -19.93
N HIS A 441 9.14 34.11 -18.64
CA HIS A 441 10.37 34.51 -17.96
C HIS A 441 11.58 33.66 -18.34
N ALA A 442 11.37 32.43 -18.84
CA ALA A 442 12.43 31.56 -19.33
C ALA A 442 12.83 31.84 -20.80
N ALA A 443 11.91 32.41 -21.59
CA ALA A 443 12.02 32.50 -23.04
C ALA A 443 13.31 33.18 -23.55
N SER A 444 13.76 34.28 -22.92
CA SER A 444 14.94 35.05 -23.37
C SER A 444 16.22 34.22 -23.43
N ASN A 445 16.45 33.37 -22.43
CA ASN A 445 17.59 32.43 -22.40
C ASN A 445 17.36 31.21 -23.31
N GLY A 446 16.11 30.76 -23.45
CA GLY A 446 15.72 29.69 -24.37
C GLY A 446 16.03 30.02 -25.83
N ILE A 447 15.62 31.22 -26.30
CA ILE A 447 15.82 31.68 -27.69
C ILE A 447 17.31 31.67 -28.06
N ARG A 448 18.17 32.22 -27.20
CA ARG A 448 19.62 32.27 -27.47
C ARG A 448 20.22 30.85 -27.58
N ARG A 449 19.74 29.88 -26.79
CA ARG A 449 20.15 28.47 -26.86
C ARG A 449 19.66 27.83 -28.17
N ILE A 450 18.38 27.97 -28.50
CA ILE A 450 17.77 27.41 -29.73
C ILE A 450 18.44 27.96 -30.99
N LEU A 451 18.64 29.28 -31.08
CA LEU A 451 19.36 29.90 -32.20
C LEU A 451 20.83 29.47 -32.28
N SER A 452 21.48 29.14 -31.14
CA SER A 452 22.84 28.61 -31.15
C SER A 452 22.92 27.17 -31.69
N LEU A 453 21.91 26.33 -31.40
CA LEU A 453 21.78 24.98 -31.94
C LEU A 453 21.49 25.01 -33.46
N PHE A 454 20.64 25.93 -33.90
CA PHE A 454 20.28 26.06 -35.31
C PHE A 454 21.26 26.92 -36.15
N LYS A 455 22.34 27.43 -35.56
CA LYS A 455 23.35 28.27 -36.25
C LYS A 455 23.91 27.64 -37.54
N ASN A 456 24.04 26.30 -37.55
CA ASN A 456 24.59 25.54 -38.68
C ASN A 456 23.50 24.82 -39.52
N VAL A 457 22.22 25.00 -39.19
CA VAL A 457 21.09 24.36 -39.88
C VAL A 457 20.70 25.20 -41.11
N ARG A 458 20.54 24.55 -42.26
CA ARG A 458 20.21 25.23 -43.52
C ARG A 458 18.71 25.51 -43.61
N LEU A 459 18.33 26.59 -44.30
CA LEU A 459 16.93 26.86 -44.62
C LEU A 459 16.36 25.68 -45.42
N GLY A 460 15.19 25.18 -45.01
CA GLY A 460 14.55 24.00 -45.59
C GLY A 460 15.03 22.66 -45.02
N SER A 461 16.01 22.63 -44.09
CA SER A 461 16.40 21.39 -43.40
C SER A 461 15.23 20.75 -42.66
N ASP A 462 15.11 19.43 -42.81
CA ASP A 462 14.26 18.56 -42.00
C ASP A 462 14.86 18.41 -40.59
N LEU A 463 14.02 18.53 -39.56
CA LEU A 463 14.40 18.42 -38.15
C LEU A 463 13.84 17.16 -37.46
N THR A 464 13.24 16.22 -38.20
CA THR A 464 12.57 15.02 -37.65
C THR A 464 13.49 14.19 -36.74
N ASN A 465 14.79 14.11 -37.05
CA ASN A 465 15.80 13.41 -36.25
C ASN A 465 16.71 14.39 -35.46
N PHE A 466 16.33 15.66 -35.28
CA PHE A 466 17.15 16.65 -34.58
C PHE A 466 17.06 16.46 -33.06
N GLN A 467 18.14 15.99 -32.44
CA GLN A 467 18.19 15.78 -31.00
C GLN A 467 18.32 17.12 -30.24
N LEU A 468 17.34 17.41 -29.38
CA LEU A 468 17.44 18.51 -28.42
C LEU A 468 18.21 18.08 -27.15
N PRO A 469 18.95 19.00 -26.52
CA PRO A 469 19.64 18.75 -25.26
C PRO A 469 18.65 18.88 -24.06
N PRO A 470 18.93 18.24 -22.90
CA PRO A 470 18.00 18.18 -21.77
C PRO A 470 17.49 19.52 -21.26
N GLN A 471 18.28 20.59 -21.40
CA GLN A 471 17.92 21.95 -21.00
C GLN A 471 16.79 22.58 -21.85
N LEU A 472 16.36 21.90 -22.92
CA LEU A 472 15.20 22.23 -23.76
C LEU A 472 14.16 21.09 -23.75
N ASN A 473 14.29 20.10 -22.85
CA ASN A 473 13.28 19.07 -22.66
C ASN A 473 12.38 19.37 -21.45
N GLN A 474 11.09 19.05 -21.59
CA GLN A 474 10.18 18.91 -20.45
C GLN A 474 10.21 17.46 -19.94
N PRO A 475 9.97 17.19 -18.65
CA PRO A 475 10.05 15.86 -18.04
C PRO A 475 8.81 15.00 -18.35
N ARG A 476 8.55 14.77 -19.65
CA ARG A 476 7.45 13.94 -20.16
C ARG A 476 7.74 13.45 -21.58
N SER A 477 7.28 12.24 -21.90
CA SER A 477 7.38 11.67 -23.25
C SER A 477 6.37 12.28 -24.21
N GLN A 478 6.63 12.23 -25.52
CA GLN A 478 5.65 12.62 -26.54
C GLN A 478 4.41 11.71 -26.51
N LEU A 479 4.56 10.45 -26.09
CA LEU A 479 3.45 9.52 -25.84
C LEU A 479 2.55 10.01 -24.70
N GLN A 480 3.15 10.36 -23.56
CA GLN A 480 2.45 10.98 -22.43
C GLN A 480 1.71 12.25 -22.86
N CYS A 481 2.34 13.12 -23.67
CA CYS A 481 1.68 14.31 -24.20
C CYS A 481 0.44 13.98 -25.06
N TYR A 482 0.44 12.89 -25.83
CA TYR A 482 -0.74 12.47 -26.59
C TYR A 482 -1.83 11.88 -25.68
N GLY A 483 -1.44 11.13 -24.65
CA GLY A 483 -2.37 10.71 -23.60
C GLY A 483 -3.06 11.89 -22.92
N GLU A 484 -2.27 12.87 -22.43
CA GLU A 484 -2.75 14.07 -21.75
C GLU A 484 -3.78 14.86 -22.59
N MET A 485 -3.71 14.80 -23.92
CA MET A 485 -4.72 15.41 -24.81
C MET A 485 -6.10 14.74 -24.75
N ILE A 486 -6.18 13.45 -24.41
CA ILE A 486 -7.42 12.67 -24.33
C ILE A 486 -8.06 12.74 -22.93
N TYR A 487 -7.26 12.62 -21.86
CA TYR A 487 -7.79 12.40 -20.50
C TYR A 487 -7.66 13.59 -19.54
N SER A 488 -6.74 14.54 -19.76
CA SER A 488 -6.43 15.54 -18.72
C SER A 488 -7.40 16.73 -18.72
N PHE A 489 -8.66 16.51 -18.34
CA PHE A 489 -9.68 17.55 -18.22
C PHE A 489 -10.15 17.71 -16.76
N CYS A 490 -10.40 18.94 -16.32
CA CYS A 490 -10.74 19.23 -14.93
C CYS A 490 -12.24 19.00 -14.66
N GLY A 491 -12.61 17.76 -14.29
CA GLY A 491 -14.00 17.41 -13.93
C GLY A 491 -14.99 17.52 -15.10
N GLN A 492 -14.51 17.28 -16.33
CA GLN A 492 -15.29 17.37 -17.56
C GLN A 492 -15.03 16.16 -18.47
N ASP A 493 -16.01 15.29 -18.59
CA ASP A 493 -16.00 14.20 -19.58
C ASP A 493 -16.43 14.72 -20.96
N LEU A 494 -15.53 15.44 -21.61
CA LEU A 494 -15.72 15.94 -22.98
C LEU A 494 -15.79 14.81 -24.02
N MET A 495 -15.28 13.62 -23.70
CA MET A 495 -15.32 12.47 -24.60
C MET A 495 -16.72 11.86 -24.62
N GLY A 496 -17.30 11.51 -23.47
CA GLY A 496 -18.64 10.94 -23.37
C GLY A 496 -19.76 11.87 -23.85
N GLU A 497 -19.60 13.19 -23.70
CA GLU A 497 -20.51 14.20 -24.27
C GLU A 497 -20.66 14.10 -25.80
N CYS A 498 -19.75 13.43 -26.51
CA CYS A 498 -19.88 13.15 -27.94
C CYS A 498 -20.98 12.13 -28.26
N SER A 499 -21.22 11.12 -27.40
CA SER A 499 -22.21 10.05 -27.64
C SER A 499 -23.62 10.43 -27.13
N ARG A 500 -23.67 11.20 -26.03
CA ARG A 500 -24.92 11.49 -25.29
C ARG A 500 -25.96 12.32 -26.04
N ARG A 501 -25.56 13.27 -26.89
CA ARG A 501 -26.51 14.17 -27.57
C ARG A 501 -27.34 13.43 -28.61
N ASP A 502 -28.64 13.69 -28.70
CA ASP A 502 -29.54 12.94 -29.61
C ASP A 502 -29.61 13.50 -31.04
N LEU A 503 -29.38 14.80 -31.23
CA LEU A 503 -29.29 15.41 -32.56
C LEU A 503 -27.86 15.27 -33.12
N ALA A 504 -27.73 14.81 -34.37
CA ALA A 504 -26.43 14.63 -35.02
C ALA A 504 -25.58 15.92 -35.06
N ILE A 505 -26.22 17.08 -35.22
CA ILE A 505 -25.53 18.38 -35.18
C ILE A 505 -24.98 18.71 -33.79
N GLU A 506 -25.67 18.32 -32.72
CA GLU A 506 -25.19 18.51 -31.35
C GLU A 506 -24.08 17.50 -31.00
N ARG A 507 -24.10 16.28 -31.57
CA ARG A 507 -22.96 15.36 -31.50
C ARG A 507 -21.75 15.90 -32.26
N LEU A 508 -21.93 16.45 -33.48
CA LEU A 508 -20.84 17.12 -34.20
C LEU A 508 -20.30 18.31 -33.40
N LYS A 509 -21.15 19.13 -32.75
CA LYS A 509 -20.67 20.17 -31.81
C LYS A 509 -19.81 19.55 -30.72
N SER A 510 -20.26 18.49 -30.04
CA SER A 510 -19.46 17.82 -29.00
C SER A 510 -18.11 17.31 -29.52
N VAL A 511 -18.08 16.68 -30.69
CA VAL A 511 -16.84 16.21 -31.32
C VAL A 511 -15.92 17.38 -31.70
N VAL A 512 -16.46 18.51 -32.13
CA VAL A 512 -15.72 19.77 -32.35
C VAL A 512 -15.16 20.31 -31.03
N MET A 513 -15.96 20.37 -29.96
CA MET A 513 -15.54 20.82 -28.63
C MET A 513 -14.41 19.95 -28.07
N TRP A 514 -14.52 18.63 -28.19
CA TRP A 514 -13.49 17.66 -27.81
C TRP A 514 -12.22 17.78 -28.69
N ASN A 515 -12.36 17.90 -30.02
CA ASN A 515 -11.20 18.06 -30.90
C ASN A 515 -10.40 19.33 -30.55
N ILE A 516 -11.10 20.45 -30.32
CA ILE A 516 -10.51 21.72 -29.85
C ILE A 516 -9.78 21.53 -28.51
N SER A 517 -10.34 20.78 -27.55
CA SER A 517 -9.71 20.60 -26.23
C SER A 517 -8.44 19.73 -26.28
N THR A 518 -8.23 18.94 -27.35
CA THR A 518 -6.94 18.28 -27.62
C THR A 518 -5.82 19.26 -28.01
N LEU A 519 -6.14 20.48 -28.43
CA LEU A 519 -5.17 21.49 -28.89
C LEU A 519 -4.53 22.24 -27.70
N ARG A 520 -3.74 21.49 -26.91
CA ARG A 520 -3.04 22.01 -25.72
C ARG A 520 -2.16 23.22 -26.05
N PRO A 521 -2.04 24.21 -25.13
CA PRO A 521 -1.01 25.25 -25.20
C PRO A 521 0.39 24.63 -25.31
N ILE A 522 1.28 25.26 -26.09
CA ILE A 522 2.63 24.74 -26.36
C ILE A 522 3.67 25.61 -25.64
N VAL A 523 4.37 25.00 -24.68
CA VAL A 523 5.43 25.65 -23.90
C VAL A 523 6.55 26.10 -24.83
N PHE A 524 6.70 27.41 -25.04
CA PHE A 524 7.68 27.90 -25.99
C PHE A 524 9.12 27.61 -25.53
N GLY A 525 9.87 26.90 -26.38
CA GLY A 525 11.27 26.56 -26.13
C GLY A 525 11.50 25.28 -25.32
N MET A 526 10.45 24.53 -24.99
CA MET A 526 10.56 23.17 -24.42
C MET A 526 9.92 22.14 -25.36
N SER A 527 10.44 20.90 -25.34
CA SER A 527 9.97 19.79 -26.16
C SER A 527 9.89 18.50 -25.33
N PRO A 528 8.89 17.62 -25.51
CA PRO A 528 8.90 16.32 -24.84
C PRO A 528 10.09 15.45 -25.29
N TYR A 529 10.30 14.33 -24.60
CA TYR A 529 11.25 13.32 -25.07
C TYR A 529 10.73 12.68 -26.37
N ASN A 530 11.64 12.46 -27.33
CA ASN A 530 11.34 11.65 -28.51
C ASN A 530 11.28 10.17 -28.09
N PRO A 531 10.15 9.47 -28.20
CA PRO A 531 9.98 8.17 -27.54
C PRO A 531 10.87 7.10 -28.17
N VAL A 532 11.31 6.13 -27.36
CA VAL A 532 12.06 4.98 -27.87
C VAL A 532 11.12 4.01 -28.62
N LEU A 533 11.65 3.25 -29.58
CA LEU A 533 10.86 2.25 -30.32
C LEU A 533 10.29 1.19 -29.35
N GLY A 534 8.97 1.03 -29.33
CA GLY A 534 8.27 0.13 -28.39
C GLY A 534 7.94 0.74 -27.03
N GLU A 535 8.22 2.02 -26.80
CA GLU A 535 7.71 2.74 -25.63
C GLU A 535 6.18 2.79 -25.65
N THR A 536 5.55 2.78 -24.48
CA THR A 536 4.10 2.82 -24.27
C THR A 536 3.71 3.88 -23.24
N HIS A 537 2.49 4.40 -23.30
CA HIS A 537 1.88 5.10 -22.15
C HIS A 537 0.44 4.62 -21.95
N HIS A 538 0.12 4.06 -20.78
CA HIS A 538 -1.18 3.46 -20.46
C HIS A 538 -1.78 4.05 -19.17
N VAL A 539 -2.98 4.61 -19.26
CA VAL A 539 -3.59 5.42 -18.18
C VAL A 539 -5.12 5.45 -18.25
N SER A 540 -5.77 5.52 -17.09
CA SER A 540 -7.23 5.61 -16.92
C SER A 540 -7.65 6.85 -16.14
N HIS A 541 -8.74 7.48 -16.54
CA HIS A 541 -9.39 8.56 -15.80
C HIS A 541 -10.92 8.41 -15.89
N GLY A 542 -11.57 8.16 -14.75
CA GLY A 542 -12.99 7.82 -14.69
C GLY A 542 -13.30 6.59 -15.56
N HIS A 543 -14.00 6.81 -16.67
CA HIS A 543 -14.39 5.80 -17.66
C HIS A 543 -13.57 5.85 -18.96
N ILE A 544 -12.60 6.76 -19.07
CA ILE A 544 -11.71 6.90 -20.23
C ILE A 544 -10.44 6.09 -19.98
N ASN A 545 -10.20 5.07 -20.80
CA ASN A 545 -8.94 4.31 -20.82
C ASN A 545 -8.14 4.70 -22.06
N VAL A 546 -6.86 5.03 -21.90
CA VAL A 546 -5.97 5.53 -22.98
C VAL A 546 -4.67 4.73 -23.01
N LEU A 547 -4.31 4.26 -24.20
CA LEU A 547 -3.07 3.54 -24.49
C LEU A 547 -2.39 4.16 -25.71
N THR A 548 -1.09 4.36 -25.62
CA THR A 548 -0.25 4.79 -26.75
C THR A 548 0.96 3.88 -26.90
N GLU A 549 1.48 3.76 -28.12
CA GLU A 549 2.72 3.01 -28.42
C GLU A 549 3.56 3.75 -29.47
N GLN A 550 4.88 3.77 -29.29
CA GLN A 550 5.81 4.27 -30.31
C GLN A 550 6.11 3.16 -31.33
N VAL A 551 5.31 3.12 -32.39
CA VAL A 551 5.33 2.04 -33.39
C VAL A 551 6.49 2.14 -34.40
N SER A 552 7.08 3.33 -34.59
CA SER A 552 8.30 3.54 -35.38
C SER A 552 9.14 4.67 -34.77
N HIS A 553 10.47 4.60 -34.92
CA HIS A 553 11.39 5.66 -34.44
C HIS A 553 12.14 6.39 -35.57
N HIS A 554 12.31 5.78 -36.75
CA HIS A 554 12.92 6.41 -37.92
C HIS A 554 12.07 6.19 -39.19
N PRO A 555 11.10 7.08 -39.51
CA PRO A 555 10.72 8.28 -38.77
C PRO A 555 9.97 7.97 -37.46
N PRO A 556 9.89 8.90 -36.49
CA PRO A 556 9.06 8.75 -35.31
C PRO A 556 7.58 8.71 -35.69
N VAL A 557 6.89 7.61 -35.38
CA VAL A 557 5.43 7.46 -35.53
C VAL A 557 4.88 6.84 -34.25
N SER A 558 3.81 7.42 -33.73
CA SER A 558 3.13 6.97 -32.53
C SER A 558 1.69 6.60 -32.85
N ALA A 559 1.20 5.53 -32.23
CA ALA A 559 -0.20 5.14 -32.27
C ALA A 559 -0.87 5.46 -30.92
N LEU A 560 -2.16 5.75 -30.96
CA LEU A 560 -3.02 5.94 -29.79
C LEU A 560 -4.34 5.19 -29.99
N HIS A 561 -4.76 4.48 -28.95
CA HIS A 561 -6.10 3.94 -28.79
C HIS A 561 -6.67 4.50 -27.50
N ALA A 562 -7.91 4.96 -27.53
CA ALA A 562 -8.64 5.35 -26.34
C ALA A 562 -10.09 4.90 -26.44
N THR A 563 -10.62 4.37 -25.33
CA THR A 563 -12.02 3.95 -25.27
C THR A 563 -12.70 4.49 -24.03
N HIS A 564 -13.95 4.95 -24.18
CA HIS A 564 -14.82 5.30 -23.07
C HIS A 564 -15.76 4.13 -22.74
N GLU A 565 -15.66 3.59 -21.53
CA GLU A 565 -16.34 2.36 -21.09
C GLU A 565 -17.87 2.44 -21.19
N ASN A 566 -18.51 3.46 -20.59
CA ASN A 566 -19.99 3.51 -20.53
C ASN A 566 -20.64 3.92 -21.87
N GLU A 567 -20.04 4.87 -22.58
CA GLU A 567 -20.63 5.55 -23.75
C GLU A 567 -20.35 4.84 -25.08
N ASN A 568 -19.59 3.74 -25.03
CA ASN A 568 -19.07 2.96 -26.17
C ASN A 568 -18.47 3.86 -27.27
N ILE A 569 -17.45 4.62 -26.90
CA ILE A 569 -16.69 5.48 -27.83
C ILE A 569 -15.31 4.85 -28.05
N ASP A 570 -14.92 4.76 -29.32
CA ASP A 570 -13.59 4.31 -29.77
C ASP A 570 -12.85 5.46 -30.46
N VAL A 571 -11.61 5.74 -30.05
CA VAL A 571 -10.74 6.76 -30.64
C VAL A 571 -9.42 6.12 -31.03
N THR A 572 -9.07 6.22 -32.31
CA THR A 572 -7.81 5.72 -32.87
C THR A 572 -7.06 6.87 -33.53
N TRP A 573 -5.81 7.12 -33.13
CA TRP A 573 -4.88 8.01 -33.84
C TRP A 573 -3.63 7.24 -34.30
N CYS A 574 -3.15 7.56 -35.49
CA CYS A 574 -1.80 7.26 -35.97
C CYS A 574 -1.17 8.61 -36.29
N GLN A 575 -0.08 9.01 -35.62
CA GLN A 575 0.43 10.39 -35.73
C GLN A 575 1.96 10.49 -35.81
N TYR A 576 2.43 11.39 -36.67
CA TYR A 576 3.84 11.77 -36.79
C TYR A 576 4.01 13.25 -37.17
N PHE A 577 5.18 13.82 -36.91
CA PHE A 577 5.52 15.22 -37.20
C PHE A 577 6.59 15.32 -38.28
N THR A 578 6.49 16.34 -39.13
CA THR A 578 7.50 16.66 -40.16
C THR A 578 7.96 18.13 -40.03
N PRO A 579 8.83 18.44 -39.04
CA PRO A 579 9.32 19.79 -38.77
C PRO A 579 10.36 20.26 -39.81
N LYS A 580 10.16 21.44 -40.38
CA LYS A 580 11.03 22.07 -41.40
C LYS A 580 11.56 23.41 -40.90
N PHE A 581 12.88 23.63 -40.93
CA PHE A 581 13.49 24.89 -40.51
C PHE A 581 13.27 26.00 -41.55
N ARG A 582 12.70 27.13 -41.13
CA ARG A 582 12.41 28.31 -41.98
C ARG A 582 13.19 29.57 -41.54
N GLY A 583 14.27 29.41 -40.77
CA GLY A 583 15.10 30.51 -40.28
C GLY A 583 14.50 31.18 -39.04
N ALA A 584 13.57 32.11 -39.25
CA ALA A 584 12.91 32.83 -38.15
C ALA A 584 11.88 31.99 -37.37
N TYR A 585 11.55 30.80 -37.87
CA TYR A 585 10.59 29.86 -37.28
C TYR A 585 10.88 28.42 -37.74
N VAL A 586 10.29 27.44 -37.04
CA VAL A 586 10.10 26.06 -37.51
C VAL A 586 8.63 25.87 -37.89
N ASP A 587 8.43 25.21 -39.02
CA ASP A 587 7.15 24.89 -39.64
C ASP A 587 6.89 23.39 -39.45
N VAL A 588 5.97 23.02 -38.55
CA VAL A 588 5.68 21.63 -38.19
C VAL A 588 4.35 21.20 -38.80
N GLU A 589 4.45 20.37 -39.83
CA GLU A 589 3.33 19.68 -40.45
C GLU A 589 3.05 18.38 -39.69
N VAL A 590 1.84 18.25 -39.15
CA VAL A 590 1.34 17.05 -38.45
C VAL A 590 0.71 16.12 -39.49
N LYS A 591 0.92 14.81 -39.36
CA LYS A 591 0.48 13.80 -40.33
C LYS A 591 -0.04 12.53 -39.66
N GLY A 592 -0.75 11.73 -40.46
CA GLY A 592 -1.40 10.49 -40.07
C GLY A 592 -2.92 10.64 -39.96
N LYS A 593 -3.61 9.69 -39.35
CA LYS A 593 -5.08 9.65 -39.28
C LYS A 593 -5.58 9.82 -37.84
N ARG A 594 -6.70 10.54 -37.66
CA ARG A 594 -7.48 10.56 -36.41
C ARG A 594 -8.93 10.19 -36.70
N THR A 595 -9.48 9.25 -35.95
CA THR A 595 -10.91 8.86 -36.01
C THR A 595 -11.51 8.72 -34.62
N MET A 596 -12.76 9.16 -34.46
CA MET A 596 -13.63 8.79 -33.33
C MET A 596 -14.85 8.06 -33.87
N LYS A 597 -15.19 6.90 -33.28
CA LYS A 597 -16.41 6.14 -33.56
C LYS A 597 -17.34 6.20 -32.36
N LEU A 598 -18.58 6.64 -32.58
CA LEU A 598 -19.65 6.59 -31.57
C LEU A 598 -20.41 5.29 -31.78
N LEU A 599 -19.95 4.18 -31.17
CA LEU A 599 -20.41 2.83 -31.52
C LEU A 599 -21.92 2.65 -31.26
N ASN A 600 -22.45 3.28 -30.20
CA ASN A 600 -23.87 3.32 -29.88
C ASN A 600 -24.72 4.08 -30.93
N ARG A 601 -24.14 5.05 -31.65
CA ARG A 601 -24.81 5.84 -32.69
C ARG A 601 -24.51 5.34 -34.12
N LYS A 602 -23.47 4.53 -34.30
CA LYS A 602 -22.92 4.04 -35.58
C LYS A 602 -22.40 5.16 -36.49
N GLU A 603 -21.68 6.12 -35.89
CA GLU A 603 -21.15 7.31 -36.56
C GLU A 603 -19.62 7.35 -36.48
N THR A 604 -18.96 7.71 -37.59
CA THR A 604 -17.50 7.74 -37.72
C THR A 604 -17.03 9.16 -38.06
N TYR A 605 -16.47 9.85 -37.07
CA TYR A 605 -15.90 11.18 -37.24
C TYR A 605 -14.42 11.08 -37.65
N GLU A 606 -14.11 11.43 -38.90
CA GLU A 606 -12.74 11.61 -39.38
C GLU A 606 -12.30 13.08 -39.17
N MET A 607 -11.06 13.29 -38.71
CA MET A 607 -10.57 14.60 -38.29
C MET A 607 -9.17 14.90 -38.85
N ASP A 608 -9.02 16.06 -39.49
CA ASP A 608 -7.72 16.61 -39.86
C ASP A 608 -6.93 17.09 -38.62
N GLN A 609 -5.66 17.42 -38.81
CA GLN A 609 -4.79 18.01 -37.79
C GLN A 609 -4.30 19.41 -38.21
N PRO A 610 -4.20 20.37 -37.27
CA PRO A 610 -3.60 21.68 -37.54
C PRO A 610 -2.09 21.58 -37.68
N ARG A 611 -1.46 22.66 -38.18
CA ARG A 611 0.00 22.82 -38.22
C ARG A 611 0.47 23.55 -36.97
N LEU A 612 1.67 23.24 -36.50
CA LEU A 612 2.31 23.96 -35.39
C LEU A 612 3.43 24.86 -35.94
N VAL A 613 3.38 26.15 -35.61
CA VAL A 613 4.42 27.13 -35.96
C VAL A 613 5.14 27.57 -34.69
N VAL A 614 6.44 27.28 -34.62
CA VAL A 614 7.32 27.69 -33.51
C VAL A 614 8.18 28.84 -33.99
N ARG A 615 7.83 30.07 -33.60
CA ARG A 615 8.47 31.32 -34.06
C ARG A 615 9.53 31.78 -33.06
N PHE A 616 10.70 32.17 -33.56
CA PHE A 616 11.80 32.69 -32.73
C PHE A 616 11.90 34.21 -32.78
N LEU A 617 11.52 34.83 -33.90
CA LEU A 617 11.65 36.26 -34.17
C LEU A 617 10.46 36.80 -35.00
N PRO A 618 10.08 38.09 -34.87
CA PRO A 618 10.54 39.04 -33.85
C PRO A 618 9.86 38.82 -32.49
N ALA A 619 8.63 38.32 -32.50
CA ALA A 619 7.91 37.85 -31.31
C ALA A 619 8.11 36.31 -31.17
N PRO A 620 8.71 35.83 -30.08
CA PRO A 620 8.84 34.40 -29.80
C PRO A 620 7.48 33.78 -29.41
N GLY A 621 7.23 32.52 -29.77
CA GLY A 621 6.02 31.80 -29.37
C GLY A 621 5.72 30.57 -30.21
N ALA A 622 4.81 29.70 -29.74
CA ALA A 622 4.42 28.47 -30.41
C ALA A 622 2.89 28.36 -30.51
N HIS A 623 2.35 28.24 -31.72
CA HIS A 623 0.91 28.33 -31.95
C HIS A 623 0.42 27.33 -33.00
N TRP A 624 -0.77 26.77 -32.77
CA TRP A 624 -1.52 25.99 -33.75
C TRP A 624 -2.14 26.91 -34.81
N THR A 625 -2.11 26.50 -36.08
CA THR A 625 -2.58 27.31 -37.21
C THR A 625 -3.01 26.44 -38.40
N GLY A 626 -3.76 27.01 -39.35
CA GLY A 626 -4.26 26.34 -40.54
C GLY A 626 -5.73 25.94 -40.44
N LYS A 627 -6.18 25.02 -41.29
CA LYS A 627 -7.55 24.49 -41.29
C LYS A 627 -7.61 23.13 -40.59
N ILE A 628 -8.73 22.85 -39.92
CA ILE A 628 -9.12 21.52 -39.47
C ILE A 628 -10.51 21.23 -40.05
N LYS A 629 -10.67 20.13 -40.77
CA LYS A 629 -11.97 19.58 -41.16
C LYS A 629 -12.35 18.42 -40.23
N ILE A 630 -13.60 18.37 -39.83
CA ILE A 630 -14.21 17.26 -39.07
C ILE A 630 -15.47 16.85 -39.82
N LYS A 631 -15.56 15.59 -40.27
CA LYS A 631 -16.67 15.08 -41.09
C LYS A 631 -17.21 13.76 -40.53
N CYS A 632 -18.51 13.55 -40.65
CA CYS A 632 -19.19 12.31 -40.28
C CYS A 632 -19.98 11.78 -41.49
N PRO A 633 -19.44 10.82 -42.27
CA PRO A 633 -20.08 10.34 -43.51
C PRO A 633 -21.49 9.78 -43.32
N GLU A 634 -21.78 9.19 -42.15
CA GLU A 634 -23.09 8.60 -41.85
C GLU A 634 -24.19 9.63 -41.55
N THR A 635 -23.82 10.91 -41.37
CA THR A 635 -24.78 12.01 -41.11
C THR A 635 -24.75 13.12 -42.17
N ASP A 636 -23.81 13.06 -43.11
CA ASP A 636 -23.49 14.12 -44.09
C ASP A 636 -23.21 15.50 -43.46
N LEU A 637 -22.70 15.49 -42.21
CA LEU A 637 -22.33 16.71 -41.48
C LEU A 637 -20.81 16.94 -41.48
N GLU A 638 -20.41 18.18 -41.71
CA GLU A 638 -19.03 18.65 -41.69
C GLU A 638 -18.90 19.97 -40.91
N ALA A 639 -17.77 20.12 -40.19
CA ALA A 639 -17.31 21.39 -39.64
C ALA A 639 -15.89 21.71 -40.16
N GLU A 640 -15.67 22.95 -40.61
CA GLU A 640 -14.35 23.47 -40.98
C GLU A 640 -13.94 24.59 -40.01
N LEU A 641 -12.86 24.37 -39.25
CA LEU A 641 -12.29 25.32 -38.30
C LEU A 641 -11.07 26.01 -38.91
N HIS A 642 -10.93 27.32 -38.73
CA HIS A 642 -9.76 28.10 -39.19
C HIS A 642 -9.00 28.62 -37.96
N LEU A 643 -7.82 28.06 -37.71
CA LEU A 643 -6.92 28.52 -36.65
C LEU A 643 -6.06 29.69 -37.15
N ILE A 644 -6.58 30.89 -36.93
CA ILE A 644 -5.94 32.14 -37.33
C ILE A 644 -4.78 32.46 -36.37
N SER A 645 -3.58 32.68 -36.91
CA SER A 645 -2.41 33.12 -36.15
C SER A 645 -2.28 34.64 -36.26
N ASP A 646 -2.92 35.36 -35.33
CA ASP A 646 -2.85 36.83 -35.25
C ASP A 646 -1.46 37.30 -34.80
N SER A 647 -0.49 37.26 -35.72
CA SER A 647 0.90 37.59 -35.43
C SER A 647 1.20 39.08 -35.61
N PHE A 648 1.14 39.83 -34.51
CA PHE A 648 2.24 40.72 -34.13
C PHE A 648 2.12 41.16 -32.67
N ILE A 649 0.88 41.32 -32.16
CA ILE A 649 0.65 42.22 -31.04
C ILE A 649 -0.72 42.00 -30.34
N GLU A 650 -0.72 41.45 -29.11
CA GLU A 650 -1.63 41.97 -28.06
C GLU A 650 -0.93 43.23 -27.51
N ARG A 651 -1.09 44.38 -28.19
CA ARG A 651 -0.26 45.58 -27.89
C ARG A 651 -0.40 46.07 -26.45
N PHE A 652 -1.58 45.87 -25.88
CA PHE A 652 -1.90 46.16 -24.50
C PHE A 652 -2.90 45.11 -23.99
N LYS A 653 -2.45 44.30 -23.03
CA LYS A 653 -3.20 43.43 -22.10
C LYS A 653 -4.73 43.46 -22.32
N GLY A 654 -5.25 42.53 -23.11
CA GLY A 654 -6.62 42.61 -23.64
C GLY A 654 -7.52 41.47 -23.21
N ASN A 655 -7.34 40.28 -23.82
CA ASN A 655 -8.42 39.30 -23.91
C ASN A 655 -8.02 37.93 -23.32
N ASN A 656 -7.97 37.86 -21.99
CA ASN A 656 -7.60 36.64 -21.23
C ASN A 656 -8.51 35.41 -21.46
N ASN A 657 -9.66 35.56 -22.12
CA ASN A 657 -10.63 34.49 -22.29
C ASN A 657 -10.25 33.59 -23.47
N ARG A 658 -9.56 32.48 -23.17
CA ARG A 658 -9.32 31.34 -24.06
C ARG A 658 -10.61 30.52 -24.25
N THR A 659 -11.64 31.19 -24.75
CA THR A 659 -13.00 30.68 -24.94
C THR A 659 -13.34 30.61 -26.42
N VAL A 660 -13.86 29.48 -26.89
CA VAL A 660 -14.41 29.35 -28.25
C VAL A 660 -15.92 29.53 -28.18
N MET A 661 -16.46 30.32 -29.11
CA MET A 661 -17.90 30.57 -29.23
C MET A 661 -18.40 30.06 -30.59
N ALA A 662 -19.59 29.46 -30.60
CA ALA A 662 -20.35 29.21 -31.82
C ALA A 662 -21.42 30.30 -31.99
N LYS A 663 -21.73 30.66 -33.24
CA LYS A 663 -22.85 31.54 -33.57
C LYS A 663 -23.82 30.82 -34.50
N ASN A 664 -25.07 30.70 -34.07
CA ASN A 664 -26.15 30.22 -34.91
C ASN A 664 -26.51 31.30 -35.93
N LEU A 665 -26.18 31.08 -37.21
CA LEU A 665 -26.42 32.05 -38.27
C LEU A 665 -27.91 32.25 -38.62
N LYS A 666 -28.82 31.36 -38.17
CA LYS A 666 -30.27 31.48 -38.38
C LYS A 666 -30.97 32.28 -37.28
N THR A 667 -30.57 32.12 -36.01
CA THR A 667 -31.16 32.84 -34.88
C THR A 667 -30.37 34.08 -34.47
N GLY A 668 -29.10 34.19 -34.88
CA GLY A 668 -28.16 35.22 -34.45
C GLY A 668 -27.54 34.97 -33.06
N GLU A 669 -27.97 33.92 -32.37
CA GLU A 669 -27.57 33.50 -31.02
C GLU A 669 -26.09 33.08 -30.96
N VAL A 670 -25.44 33.37 -29.84
CA VAL A 670 -24.02 33.06 -29.59
C VAL A 670 -23.90 32.26 -28.30
N GLU A 671 -23.29 31.08 -28.39
CA GLU A 671 -23.05 30.16 -27.27
C GLU A 671 -21.53 29.97 -27.06
N VAL A 672 -21.09 29.85 -25.80
CA VAL A 672 -19.71 29.45 -25.49
C VAL A 672 -19.63 27.93 -25.55
N ILE A 673 -18.82 27.39 -26.45
CA ILE A 673 -18.68 25.94 -26.66
C ILE A 673 -17.42 25.36 -26.00
N TYR A 674 -16.43 26.17 -25.66
CA TYR A 674 -15.25 25.70 -24.93
C TYR A 674 -14.66 26.82 -24.09
N ASN A 675 -14.19 26.50 -22.87
CA ASN A 675 -13.42 27.42 -22.04
C ASN A 675 -12.18 26.69 -21.48
N ALA A 676 -11.00 26.98 -22.02
CA ALA A 676 -9.77 26.33 -21.59
C ALA A 676 -9.45 26.56 -20.09
N LYS A 677 -9.95 27.64 -19.48
CA LYS A 677 -9.77 27.90 -18.04
C LYS A 677 -10.63 27.00 -17.15
N GLU A 678 -11.74 26.50 -17.66
CA GLU A 678 -12.53 25.48 -16.95
C GLU A 678 -11.94 24.09 -17.22
N SER A 679 -11.62 23.78 -18.47
CA SER A 679 -11.19 22.42 -18.86
C SER A 679 -9.76 22.05 -18.46
N ILE A 680 -8.80 23.00 -18.40
CA ILE A 680 -7.37 22.68 -18.19
C ILE A 680 -6.65 23.50 -17.10
N SER A 681 -7.38 24.10 -16.15
CA SER A 681 -6.79 24.62 -14.90
C SER A 681 -6.72 23.53 -13.83
N GLY A 682 -5.72 23.59 -12.93
CA GLY A 682 -5.72 22.76 -11.70
C GLY A 682 -5.55 21.24 -11.87
N LEU A 683 -5.07 20.77 -13.03
CA LEU A 683 -4.95 19.35 -13.38
C LEU A 683 -4.08 18.54 -12.38
N LYS A 684 -4.61 17.38 -11.93
CA LYS A 684 -3.89 16.40 -11.10
C LYS A 684 -2.93 15.53 -11.97
N PRO A 685 -1.77 15.09 -11.44
CA PRO A 685 -0.98 14.02 -12.05
C PRO A 685 -1.67 12.65 -11.93
N PRO A 686 -1.41 11.70 -12.85
CA PRO A 686 -1.70 10.29 -12.62
C PRO A 686 -0.99 9.74 -11.38
N THR A 687 -1.57 8.69 -10.81
CA THR A 687 -1.10 7.96 -9.62
C THR A 687 -1.02 6.47 -9.93
N VAL A 688 -0.13 5.73 -9.26
CA VAL A 688 0.00 4.28 -9.49
C VAL A 688 -0.98 3.50 -8.63
N LYS A 689 -1.96 2.84 -9.26
CA LYS A 689 -2.89 1.92 -8.60
C LYS A 689 -2.24 0.58 -8.30
N ASN A 690 -1.70 -0.10 -9.32
CA ASN A 690 -0.88 -1.30 -9.16
C ASN A 690 0.46 -1.10 -9.88
N LEU A 691 1.56 -1.17 -9.12
CA LEU A 691 2.90 -0.97 -9.67
C LEU A 691 3.39 -2.17 -10.50
N LYS A 692 2.92 -3.39 -10.20
CA LYS A 692 3.33 -4.62 -10.91
C LYS A 692 2.74 -4.71 -12.32
N GLU A 693 1.70 -3.94 -12.58
CA GLU A 693 1.09 -3.79 -13.90
C GLU A 693 1.80 -2.69 -14.72
N VAL A 694 2.66 -1.87 -14.11
CA VAL A 694 3.50 -0.90 -14.84
C VAL A 694 4.61 -1.65 -15.57
N THR A 695 4.51 -1.66 -16.90
CA THR A 695 5.49 -2.31 -17.78
C THR A 695 6.79 -1.50 -17.91
N GLU A 696 7.92 -2.17 -18.18
CA GLU A 696 9.21 -1.51 -18.45
C GLU A 696 9.17 -0.54 -19.64
N THR A 697 8.23 -0.74 -20.57
CA THR A 697 8.00 0.14 -21.73
C THR A 697 7.23 1.42 -21.39
N GLU A 698 6.64 1.55 -20.20
CA GLU A 698 5.89 2.75 -19.78
C GLU A 698 6.79 4.01 -19.81
N SER A 699 6.33 5.08 -20.46
CA SER A 699 7.05 6.35 -20.60
C SER A 699 7.60 6.88 -19.28
N ALA A 700 6.84 6.76 -18.18
CA ALA A 700 7.25 7.19 -16.84
C ALA A 700 8.35 6.31 -16.21
N MET A 701 8.51 5.05 -16.67
CA MET A 701 9.64 4.17 -16.32
C MET A 701 10.85 4.45 -17.22
N VAL A 702 10.65 4.46 -18.55
CA VAL A 702 11.73 4.64 -19.55
C VAL A 702 12.50 5.94 -19.35
N TRP A 703 11.81 7.04 -19.06
CA TRP A 703 12.39 8.37 -18.90
C TRP A 703 12.59 8.81 -17.44
N SER A 704 12.31 7.92 -16.48
CA SER A 704 12.35 8.16 -15.03
C SER A 704 13.55 8.98 -14.55
N GLU A 705 14.76 8.47 -14.72
CA GLU A 705 16.00 9.12 -14.29
C GLU A 705 16.20 10.49 -14.98
N VAL A 706 15.87 10.59 -16.27
CA VAL A 706 15.98 11.84 -17.04
C VAL A 706 15.04 12.90 -16.50
N SER A 707 13.79 12.52 -16.18
CA SER A 707 12.80 13.38 -15.56
C SER A 707 13.24 13.80 -14.16
N GLU A 708 13.74 12.88 -13.34
CA GLU A 708 14.26 13.17 -12.00
C GLU A 708 15.38 14.22 -12.04
N LYS A 709 16.38 14.04 -12.91
CA LYS A 709 17.53 14.96 -13.02
C LYS A 709 17.11 16.31 -13.59
N ILE A 710 16.15 16.37 -14.53
CA ILE A 710 15.59 17.64 -15.04
C ILE A 710 14.82 18.39 -13.94
N LEU A 711 13.97 17.71 -13.16
CA LEU A 711 13.24 18.32 -12.05
C LEU A 711 14.21 18.86 -10.97
N ASN A 712 15.26 18.10 -10.67
CA ASN A 712 16.35 18.51 -9.76
C ASN A 712 17.32 19.54 -10.39
N LYS A 713 17.15 19.91 -11.67
CA LYS A 713 18.00 20.84 -12.44
C LYS A 713 19.48 20.42 -12.55
N ASP A 714 19.74 19.11 -12.43
CA ASP A 714 21.05 18.49 -12.63
C ASP A 714 21.26 18.18 -14.12
N TRP A 715 21.63 19.23 -14.86
CA TRP A 715 21.60 19.20 -16.33
C TRP A 715 22.63 18.28 -16.99
N GLU A 716 23.73 17.96 -16.30
CA GLU A 716 24.75 17.06 -16.84
C GLU A 716 24.41 15.60 -16.55
N ARG A 717 23.93 15.24 -15.34
CA ARG A 717 23.38 13.89 -15.14
C ARG A 717 22.13 13.65 -15.98
N ALA A 718 21.30 14.67 -16.22
CA ALA A 718 20.18 14.57 -17.18
C ALA A 718 20.66 14.27 -18.62
N ARG A 719 21.87 14.73 -18.99
CA ARG A 719 22.49 14.42 -20.30
C ARG A 719 23.01 12.99 -20.35
N GLU A 720 23.65 12.54 -19.27
CA GLU A 720 24.16 11.17 -19.13
C GLU A 720 23.02 10.15 -19.15
N ALA A 721 21.98 10.35 -18.34
CA ALA A 721 20.78 9.51 -18.30
C ALA A 721 20.05 9.48 -19.66
N LYS A 722 19.83 10.65 -20.30
CA LYS A 722 19.22 10.73 -21.64
C LYS A 722 20.04 9.97 -22.68
N LYS A 723 21.37 10.12 -22.65
CA LYS A 723 22.27 9.36 -23.52
C LYS A 723 22.20 7.86 -23.24
N ALA A 724 22.11 7.43 -21.97
CA ALA A 724 22.02 6.02 -21.61
C ALA A 724 20.72 5.35 -22.08
N VAL A 725 19.60 6.08 -22.16
CA VAL A 725 18.36 5.61 -22.81
C VAL A 725 18.56 5.45 -24.32
N GLU A 726 19.10 6.48 -24.98
CA GLU A 726 19.34 6.46 -26.44
C GLU A 726 20.38 5.40 -26.87
N ASP A 727 21.44 5.17 -26.08
CA ASP A 727 22.46 4.15 -26.38
C ASP A 727 21.92 2.73 -26.19
N ARG A 728 21.06 2.48 -25.20
CA ARG A 728 20.31 1.21 -25.08
C ARG A 728 19.43 0.96 -26.30
N GLN A 729 18.74 1.99 -26.79
CA GLN A 729 17.93 1.89 -28.01
C GLN A 729 18.80 1.63 -29.25
N ARG A 730 19.94 2.32 -29.40
CA ARG A 730 20.90 2.10 -30.49
C ARG A 730 21.43 0.66 -30.50
N GLU A 731 21.74 0.09 -29.33
CA GLU A 731 22.24 -1.29 -29.25
C GLU A 731 21.16 -2.33 -29.55
N SER A 732 19.95 -2.13 -29.01
CA SER A 732 18.78 -2.97 -29.33
C SER A 732 18.43 -2.96 -30.83
N LEU A 733 18.68 -1.85 -31.55
CA LEU A 733 18.51 -1.80 -33.00
C LEU A 733 19.55 -2.68 -33.72
N LYS A 734 20.86 -2.51 -33.41
CA LYS A 734 21.93 -3.33 -34.01
C LYS A 734 21.71 -4.83 -33.79
N GLN A 735 21.25 -5.22 -32.60
CA GLN A 735 21.00 -6.63 -32.26
C GLN A 735 19.91 -7.23 -33.15
N ARG A 736 18.83 -6.49 -33.42
CA ARG A 736 17.77 -6.89 -34.37
C ARG A 736 18.22 -6.89 -35.82
N GLU A 737 19.02 -5.90 -36.22
CA GLU A 737 19.64 -5.87 -37.56
C GLU A 737 20.60 -7.06 -37.77
N ALA A 738 21.30 -7.50 -36.72
CA ALA A 738 22.19 -8.66 -36.75
C ALA A 738 21.46 -10.02 -36.67
N SER A 739 20.30 -10.10 -36.01
CA SER A 739 19.45 -11.31 -35.99
C SER A 739 18.52 -11.43 -37.22
N GLY A 740 18.33 -10.34 -37.97
CA GLY A 740 17.36 -10.26 -39.07
C GLY A 740 15.90 -10.09 -38.59
N GLU A 741 15.70 -9.70 -37.33
CA GLU A 741 14.38 -9.64 -36.68
C GLU A 741 13.66 -8.30 -36.93
N SER A 742 12.45 -8.38 -37.47
CA SER A 742 11.58 -7.21 -37.65
C SER A 742 10.88 -6.82 -36.35
N TRP A 743 10.91 -5.53 -35.99
CA TRP A 743 10.07 -5.03 -34.90
C TRP A 743 8.59 -5.11 -35.27
N LEU A 744 7.80 -5.75 -34.41
CA LEU A 744 6.34 -5.76 -34.46
C LEU A 744 5.81 -4.99 -33.25
N PRO A 745 5.01 -3.92 -33.43
CA PRO A 745 4.35 -3.25 -32.33
C PRO A 745 3.41 -4.20 -31.58
N LYS A 746 3.36 -4.06 -30.26
CA LYS A 746 2.70 -5.00 -29.35
C LYS A 746 1.19 -4.79 -29.26
N HIS A 747 0.71 -3.57 -29.50
CA HIS A 747 -0.68 -3.18 -29.32
C HIS A 747 -1.38 -2.72 -30.61
N PHE A 748 -0.64 -2.49 -31.70
CA PHE A 748 -1.16 -1.97 -32.97
C PHE A 748 -0.66 -2.77 -34.18
N SER A 749 -1.56 -3.07 -35.11
CA SER A 749 -1.20 -3.40 -36.49
C SER A 749 -0.86 -2.11 -37.23
N VAL A 750 0.23 -2.10 -38.00
CA VAL A 750 0.74 -0.89 -38.66
C VAL A 750 1.00 -1.16 -40.13
N VAL A 751 0.40 -0.33 -40.98
CA VAL A 751 0.49 -0.42 -42.45
C VAL A 751 1.12 0.86 -42.98
N ARG A 752 2.13 0.72 -43.84
CA ARG A 752 2.84 1.85 -44.44
C ARG A 752 2.50 1.98 -45.92
N ASN A 753 1.58 2.89 -46.24
CA ASN A 753 1.17 3.22 -47.60
C ASN A 753 2.14 4.26 -48.20
N GLY A 754 3.32 3.78 -48.58
CA GLY A 754 4.40 4.56 -49.18
C GLY A 754 5.08 5.51 -48.18
N LYS A 755 4.58 6.75 -48.09
CA LYS A 755 5.04 7.76 -47.12
C LYS A 755 4.13 7.87 -45.90
N ASP A 756 2.87 7.49 -46.04
CA ASP A 756 1.87 7.60 -44.99
C ASP A 756 1.75 6.31 -44.18
N TRP A 757 1.29 6.46 -42.94
CA TRP A 757 1.20 5.41 -41.94
C TRP A 757 -0.23 5.32 -41.43
N ASP A 758 -0.74 4.11 -41.36
CA ASP A 758 -2.01 3.78 -40.71
C ASP A 758 -1.74 2.82 -39.54
N CYS A 759 -2.45 3.02 -38.43
CA CYS A 759 -2.26 2.30 -37.17
C CYS A 759 -3.63 1.85 -36.66
N THR A 760 -3.85 0.54 -36.59
CA THR A 760 -5.12 -0.05 -36.12
C THR A 760 -4.87 -0.81 -34.82
N PRO A 761 -5.61 -0.56 -33.73
CA PRO A 761 -5.44 -1.30 -32.48
C PRO A 761 -5.74 -2.80 -32.67
N LEU A 762 -4.95 -3.65 -32.01
CA LEU A 762 -5.12 -5.11 -32.04
C LEU A 762 -6.26 -5.61 -31.13
N GLN A 763 -6.79 -4.73 -30.26
CA GLN A 763 -7.88 -5.02 -29.33
C GLN A 763 -9.05 -4.05 -29.58
N PRO A 764 -10.31 -4.49 -29.37
CA PRO A 764 -11.48 -3.63 -29.59
C PRO A 764 -11.65 -2.56 -28.48
N THR A 765 -11.04 -2.76 -27.32
CA THR A 765 -11.12 -1.85 -26.17
C THR A 765 -9.78 -1.72 -25.46
N VAL A 766 -9.53 -0.56 -24.84
CA VAL A 766 -8.38 -0.36 -23.97
C VAL A 766 -8.75 -0.84 -22.55
N PRO A 767 -8.01 -1.81 -21.96
CA PRO A 767 -8.25 -2.23 -20.59
C PRO A 767 -7.90 -1.11 -19.60
N ARG A 768 -8.41 -1.19 -18.37
CA ARG A 768 -8.01 -0.27 -17.30
C ARG A 768 -6.50 -0.34 -17.03
N ALA A 769 -5.94 0.78 -16.65
CA ALA A 769 -4.50 1.00 -16.58
C ALA A 769 -3.93 0.93 -15.16
N PRO A 770 -2.62 0.67 -15.01
CA PRO A 770 -1.91 0.81 -13.73
C PRO A 770 -1.83 2.27 -13.26
N LEU A 771 -1.83 3.24 -14.19
CA LEU A 771 -1.84 4.66 -13.90
C LEU A 771 -3.28 5.19 -13.89
N VAL A 772 -3.70 5.81 -12.79
CA VAL A 772 -5.08 6.32 -12.61
C VAL A 772 -5.10 7.76 -12.08
N ILE A 773 -6.07 8.55 -12.52
CA ILE A 773 -6.36 9.88 -11.96
C ILE A 773 -7.63 9.81 -11.11
N THR A 774 -7.49 10.06 -9.80
CA THR A 774 -8.57 10.04 -8.82
C THR A 774 -9.29 11.39 -8.70
N GLU A 775 -10.60 11.38 -8.85
CA GLU A 775 -11.44 12.55 -8.61
C GLU A 775 -11.70 12.75 -7.11
N ALA A 776 -11.90 14.00 -6.69
CA ALA A 776 -12.01 14.35 -5.27
C ALA A 776 -13.27 13.84 -4.54
N GLN A 777 -14.17 13.14 -5.24
CA GLN A 777 -15.34 12.51 -4.61
C GLN A 777 -15.02 11.14 -3.98
N GLU A 778 -14.00 10.42 -4.46
CA GLU A 778 -13.55 9.16 -3.84
C GLU A 778 -12.77 9.39 -2.52
N GLU A 779 -12.18 10.58 -2.35
CA GLU A 779 -11.44 11.01 -1.15
C GLU A 779 -12.36 11.26 0.07
N ILE A 780 -13.69 11.11 -0.08
CA ILE A 780 -14.70 11.26 0.99
C ILE A 780 -15.27 9.88 1.43
N MET A 781 -14.92 8.80 0.73
CA MET A 781 -15.50 7.46 0.88
C MET A 781 -14.51 6.38 1.39
N ASN A 782 -13.27 6.75 1.72
CA ASN A 782 -12.21 5.86 2.24
C ASN A 782 -11.69 6.34 3.60
#